data_AF-A0A8S1NV68-F1
#
_entry.id   AF-A0A8S1NV68-F1
#
_cell.length_a   1.000
_cell.length_b   1.000
_cell.length_c   1.000
_cell.angle_alpha   90.00
_cell.angle_beta   90.00
_cell.angle_gamma   90.00
#
_symmetry.space_group_name_H-M   'P 1'
#
loop_
_entity.id
_entity.type
_entity.pdbx_description
1 polymer ?
#
loop_
_entity_poly.entity_id
_entity_poly.type
_entity_poly.pdbx_seq_one_letter_code
_entity_poly.pdbx_strand_id
1 'polypeptide(L)'
;MKKSLSNLIPNSLVKKYSFRPPNPAQYTFEYKDGKYQFFPIIKGVKKQIISYYLRIESYILKNDKLYVPLIHLSGLQNTKTEASLSKDCLFDSKSFQYEIEKLAQRSRMLIIFSHANASDLGDVYFFGERICIEYGVDFIAYDYTGYGIGFGQYKVSEQQTYDDLQSVVSFAINRLNYSLNQIILWGFSIGSGPATEIATRFGGLAGLILQAPIASIYSWFGEGDYGQQDIYVNYKKIQYVRSSILIIHGDADKIVGHEQSEKLYNKYLQYNGIGKIQMTIVKDAGHNDLQFHIEKGEDELGVQIQHFLRQKGGGFNEKENTLLNLCYVKEHIPGQHIYQCNSLRKFSSSQEMQRKKINHLFSLLKMETVQFDYFEFDNYQPRFGHTICLIAPKTIVLFGEEGAVGDTSKYTLTGDVFIAYLNTQIWKRIKVSGNIPTNRAAHQALKIELNQMIIFGGAVGGGELADDQLFLFELHEDFIGTWVTVPVIGTTPGRRYGHTMVLIKPYLIVFGGNTGQEPVNDVWTFNLEKSPYQWQKLDCTSELPNARVYHSAAFCNAGSANGMMVIFGGRTNDLTALNDTWGLRRHKDGRWDWVKAPYKNQNYIPEPRYQHSSIFIGTLMLVIGGRSNLVQDFIPFEIYDTETSDWYKFQSIMRFRHSSWIDKHYLYLHGGFNSDQPNIPTQEILKLDLNKLFAQTPQLIWQLNTLRNDNTFMQPRPPQNLSNNNTQDQFRRTNFFTQQLNQQTQQQICISSANNQNIRLANQAFVTMIYDPEKDIANQVKKIPINKLKDEHKKLGLFFQDLNFQNQSQFFEQMLAPFLQNLFLPKDYQKIPPKQNLMTEIKKDSIIKLCDEVQRMLEKEPILLKLRRPIKIYGNLNGQYLDLMRFFDHFKAPYENVQNGDIDSQDYLFLGDYVDRGTRSLEIILLLFTLKVKYGDQIHLLRGHHEDPKINKIYGFADECFLKYAEDINDSNSIYQRINRVFQYMPLAAVIEDNIFCVHGGIGQTMHTINEIELIKKPLQIIHDPITVQQKIALELLFSDPCQYEDELENKKNNERHIQQNLSITKFDNNRINGFLQENNLNMIIRSHEPTNEGFEILNNNVITIFSCSDYGNCGNKGAILSITKRGDIIPKVIPTPNIINEDRWLNLEEVSQRIEDLLLPQDR
;
A
#
# COMPACT_ATOMS: atom_id res chain seq x y z
N MET A 1 6.51 11.03 -54.61
CA MET A 1 7.30 10.43 -55.72
C MET A 1 8.37 9.50 -55.15
N LYS A 2 8.81 8.53 -55.95
CA LYS A 2 10.00 7.66 -55.74
C LYS A 2 10.03 6.76 -54.49
N LYS A 3 9.46 5.56 -54.69
CA LYS A 3 10.27 4.33 -54.55
C LYS A 3 11.61 4.54 -55.26
N SER A 4 12.73 4.53 -54.53
CA SER A 4 14.04 4.01 -54.97
C SER A 4 15.12 4.40 -53.96
N LEU A 5 15.52 3.47 -53.09
CA LEU A 5 16.87 3.28 -52.50
C LEU A 5 16.84 2.23 -51.36
N SER A 6 16.02 1.19 -51.52
CA SER A 6 16.28 -0.11 -50.90
C SER A 6 17.35 -0.83 -51.72
N ASN A 7 18.28 -1.50 -51.04
CA ASN A 7 19.41 -2.31 -51.54
C ASN A 7 20.76 -1.57 -51.57
N LEU A 8 21.48 -1.66 -50.44
CA LEU A 8 22.89 -2.07 -50.39
C LEU A 8 23.23 -2.52 -48.96
N ILE A 9 23.62 -3.81 -48.82
CA ILE A 9 24.42 -4.41 -47.71
C ILE A 9 23.65 -4.79 -46.40
N PRO A 10 23.99 -5.91 -45.72
CA PRO A 10 22.97 -6.78 -45.07
C PRO A 10 22.74 -6.68 -43.55
N ASN A 11 21.58 -7.19 -43.12
CA ASN A 11 21.03 -7.25 -41.75
C ASN A 11 21.78 -8.14 -40.71
N SER A 12 23.06 -8.48 -40.90
CA SER A 12 23.75 -9.47 -40.05
C SER A 12 24.58 -8.90 -38.89
N LEU A 13 24.59 -7.57 -38.65
CA LEU A 13 25.46 -6.94 -37.64
C LEU A 13 24.80 -5.92 -36.68
N VAL A 14 23.48 -5.73 -36.71
CA VAL A 14 22.77 -4.76 -35.81
C VAL A 14 22.11 -5.45 -34.60
N LYS A 15 22.78 -6.45 -34.02
CA LYS A 15 22.34 -7.13 -32.78
C LYS A 15 23.50 -7.38 -31.79
N LYS A 16 24.17 -6.29 -31.40
CA LYS A 16 24.87 -6.15 -30.11
C LYS A 16 25.13 -4.66 -29.85
N TYR A 17 24.71 -4.17 -28.68
CA TYR A 17 24.89 -2.79 -28.22
C TYR A 17 24.13 -1.70 -29.01
N SER A 18 22.83 -1.56 -28.74
CA SER A 18 22.04 -0.37 -29.06
C SER A 18 21.60 0.34 -27.78
N PHE A 19 21.93 1.63 -27.66
CA PHE A 19 21.51 2.49 -26.55
C PHE A 19 19.97 2.61 -26.48
N ARG A 20 19.41 2.68 -25.27
CA ARG A 20 18.00 3.09 -25.09
C ARG A 20 17.86 4.58 -25.47
N PRO A 21 16.90 4.98 -26.32
CA PRO A 21 16.61 6.38 -26.55
C PRO A 21 15.84 6.98 -25.35
N PRO A 22 16.10 8.24 -24.96
CA PRO A 22 15.30 8.95 -23.97
C PRO A 22 13.92 9.37 -24.52
N ASN A 23 13.05 9.78 -23.60
CA ASN A 23 11.63 10.06 -23.77
C ASN A 23 11.32 11.01 -24.98
N PRO A 24 10.45 10.64 -25.95
CA PRO A 24 10.33 11.35 -27.24
C PRO A 24 9.56 12.68 -27.21
N ALA A 25 9.18 13.20 -26.05
CA ALA A 25 8.31 14.36 -25.91
C ALA A 25 9.05 15.73 -25.92
N GLN A 26 9.85 16.05 -26.95
CA GLN A 26 10.25 17.46 -27.20
C GLN A 26 10.87 17.86 -28.57
N TYR A 27 11.05 16.97 -29.57
CA TYR A 27 11.73 17.34 -30.82
C TYR A 27 11.08 16.80 -32.10
N THR A 28 11.20 17.55 -33.20
CA THR A 28 10.97 17.08 -34.58
C THR A 28 12.23 17.26 -35.42
N PHE A 29 12.55 16.26 -36.25
CA PHE A 29 13.71 16.25 -37.14
C PHE A 29 13.36 16.79 -38.52
N GLU A 30 14.17 17.68 -39.08
CA GLU A 30 14.17 17.98 -40.53
C GLU A 30 15.59 17.79 -41.10
N TYR A 31 15.70 17.25 -42.32
CA TYR A 31 16.96 17.02 -43.01
C TYR A 31 17.11 18.00 -44.18
N LYS A 32 18.13 18.86 -44.12
CA LYS A 32 18.44 19.88 -45.14
C LYS A 32 19.95 20.00 -45.33
N ASP A 33 20.38 20.27 -46.55
CA ASP A 33 21.77 20.53 -46.92
C ASP A 33 22.79 19.49 -46.39
N GLY A 34 22.39 18.22 -46.42
CA GLY A 34 23.24 17.09 -46.02
C GLY A 34 23.36 16.87 -44.50
N LYS A 35 22.61 17.62 -43.66
CA LYS A 35 22.67 17.51 -42.19
C LYS A 35 21.26 17.50 -41.57
N TYR A 36 21.13 16.84 -40.43
CA TYR A 36 19.92 16.92 -39.60
C TYR A 36 19.95 18.21 -38.78
N GLN A 37 18.81 18.92 -38.69
CA GLN A 37 18.64 20.11 -37.88
C GLN A 37 17.45 19.95 -36.93
N PHE A 38 17.60 20.50 -35.71
CA PHE A 38 16.61 20.42 -34.63
C PHE A 38 15.80 21.72 -34.53
N PHE A 39 14.48 21.61 -34.34
CA PHE A 39 13.60 22.75 -34.10
C PHE A 39 12.71 22.51 -32.86
N PRO A 40 12.65 23.46 -31.89
CA PRO A 40 11.70 23.42 -30.78
C PRO A 40 10.39 24.15 -31.10
N ILE A 41 9.27 23.64 -30.57
CA ILE A 41 7.97 24.32 -30.65
C ILE A 41 7.85 25.34 -29.51
N ILE A 42 7.72 26.64 -29.82
CA ILE A 42 7.64 27.72 -28.84
C ILE A 42 6.36 28.57 -29.01
N LYS A 43 5.59 28.70 -27.93
CA LYS A 43 4.75 29.84 -27.55
C LYS A 43 4.83 29.94 -26.01
N GLY A 44 5.21 31.03 -25.33
CA GLY A 44 5.76 32.34 -25.68
C GLY A 44 5.99 33.07 -24.33
N VAL A 45 7.23 33.22 -23.83
CA VAL A 45 8.13 34.38 -24.04
C VAL A 45 7.54 35.68 -23.42
N LYS A 46 8.14 36.35 -22.41
CA LYS A 46 9.48 37.00 -22.48
C LYS A 46 10.07 37.49 -21.14
N LYS A 47 11.41 37.55 -21.07
CA LYS A 47 12.38 38.05 -20.05
C LYS A 47 13.01 36.94 -19.19
N GLN A 48 14.10 36.32 -19.64
CA GLN A 48 15.51 36.77 -19.60
C GLN A 48 16.22 36.41 -18.29
N ILE A 49 16.99 35.29 -18.34
CA ILE A 49 18.18 34.88 -17.56
C ILE A 49 18.11 35.02 -16.02
N ILE A 50 18.48 33.94 -15.31
CA ILE A 50 18.44 33.69 -13.85
C ILE A 50 17.15 32.97 -13.40
N SER A 51 17.28 31.69 -13.01
CA SER A 51 16.32 31.00 -12.14
C SER A 51 16.97 29.94 -11.23
N TYR A 52 18.14 30.26 -10.65
CA TYR A 52 18.65 29.67 -9.41
C TYR A 52 19.24 30.82 -8.57
N TYR A 53 18.90 30.89 -7.28
CA TYR A 53 19.18 31.95 -6.27
C TYR A 53 18.13 33.02 -5.89
N LEU A 54 16.82 32.73 -5.93
CA LEU A 54 15.83 33.57 -5.20
C LEU A 54 14.80 32.76 -4.38
N ARG A 55 15.24 32.23 -3.24
CA ARG A 55 14.40 32.12 -2.02
C ARG A 55 15.20 31.98 -0.71
N ILE A 56 16.18 32.85 -0.51
CA ILE A 56 16.77 33.11 0.82
C ILE A 56 16.74 34.62 1.07
N GLU A 57 15.91 35.07 2.00
CA GLU A 57 16.04 36.40 2.63
C GLU A 57 15.66 36.39 4.13
N SER A 58 15.82 35.24 4.80
CA SER A 58 15.53 35.13 6.24
C SER A 58 16.42 34.14 7.02
N TYR A 59 17.51 33.63 6.41
CA TYR A 59 18.42 32.67 7.05
C TYR A 59 19.93 33.02 6.97
N ILE A 60 20.27 34.27 6.67
CA ILE A 60 21.62 34.80 6.87
C ILE A 60 21.60 35.72 8.09
N LEU A 61 21.88 35.18 9.28
CA LEU A 61 22.43 35.93 10.44
C LEU A 61 22.82 35.08 11.67
N LYS A 62 22.76 33.73 11.63
CA LYS A 62 23.38 32.87 12.64
C LYS A 62 24.05 31.65 12.00
N ASN A 63 25.29 31.40 12.42
CA ASN A 63 26.20 30.29 12.08
C ASN A 63 27.01 30.48 10.78
N ASP A 64 28.21 31.04 10.93
CA ASP A 64 29.21 31.27 9.86
C ASP A 64 29.86 29.96 9.34
N LYS A 65 29.10 29.17 8.56
CA LYS A 65 29.64 28.16 7.64
C LYS A 65 28.99 28.30 6.27
N LEU A 66 29.83 28.40 5.23
CA LEU A 66 29.46 28.91 3.91
C LEU A 66 29.48 27.79 2.86
N TYR A 67 28.30 27.31 2.45
CA TYR A 67 28.14 26.50 1.23
C TYR A 67 27.50 27.37 0.13
N VAL A 68 28.22 27.56 -0.97
CA VAL A 68 27.77 28.30 -2.15
C VAL A 68 28.39 27.69 -3.41
N PRO A 69 27.58 27.41 -4.44
CA PRO A 69 27.99 27.65 -5.82
C PRO A 69 27.05 28.66 -6.48
N LEU A 70 27.61 29.82 -6.85
CA LEU A 70 26.94 30.86 -7.63
C LEU A 70 28.01 31.48 -8.54
N ILE A 71 27.88 31.27 -9.85
CA ILE A 71 28.78 31.84 -10.86
C ILE A 71 27.97 32.78 -11.74
N HIS A 72 28.53 33.97 -12.01
CA HIS A 72 27.98 34.90 -13.00
C HIS A 72 29.10 35.56 -13.80
N LEU A 73 29.11 35.27 -15.11
CA LEU A 73 29.81 36.00 -16.17
C LEU A 73 28.83 36.01 -17.36
N SER A 74 28.46 37.13 -17.98
CA SER A 74 28.76 38.54 -17.72
C SER A 74 27.65 39.44 -18.31
N GLY A 75 27.42 40.62 -17.73
CA GLY A 75 26.70 41.72 -18.38
C GLY A 75 25.32 42.11 -17.82
N LEU A 76 25.28 43.11 -16.93
CA LEU A 76 24.50 44.36 -17.08
C LEU A 76 24.74 45.28 -15.85
N GLN A 77 24.82 46.59 -16.08
CA GLN A 77 25.06 47.60 -15.04
C GLN A 77 23.74 48.23 -14.54
N ASN A 78 23.78 48.77 -13.32
CA ASN A 78 22.84 49.73 -12.71
C ASN A 78 21.39 49.29 -12.44
N THR A 79 20.97 49.32 -11.17
CA THR A 79 20.20 50.46 -10.59
C THR A 79 19.96 50.29 -9.07
N LYS A 80 19.59 51.39 -8.39
CA LYS A 80 19.40 51.50 -6.93
C LYS A 80 17.93 51.27 -6.53
N THR A 81 17.65 50.87 -5.28
CA THR A 81 16.74 51.59 -4.33
C THR A 81 16.71 50.94 -2.93
N GLU A 82 16.26 51.68 -1.91
CA GLU A 82 16.34 51.39 -0.47
C GLU A 82 14.97 51.15 0.20
N ALA A 83 15.00 50.85 1.52
CA ALA A 83 13.93 50.94 2.55
C ALA A 83 13.30 49.59 3.00
N SER A 84 12.96 49.36 4.28
CA SER A 84 13.33 50.00 5.56
C SER A 84 12.97 49.09 6.75
N LEU A 85 13.58 49.28 7.93
CA LEU A 85 13.40 48.44 9.14
C LEU A 85 12.66 49.17 10.27
N SER A 86 11.86 48.42 11.05
CA SER A 86 11.50 48.72 12.44
C SER A 86 11.61 47.41 13.24
N LYS A 87 12.61 47.26 14.12
CA LYS A 87 12.64 47.70 15.54
C LYS A 87 11.56 47.05 16.41
N ASP A 88 11.92 45.97 17.09
CA ASP A 88 11.90 45.90 18.56
C ASP A 88 12.67 44.67 19.09
N CYS A 89 12.92 44.66 20.41
CA CYS A 89 13.67 43.65 21.20
C CYS A 89 15.22 43.64 21.08
N LEU A 90 15.85 44.35 22.02
CA LEU A 90 17.28 44.23 22.36
C LEU A 90 17.49 43.10 23.38
N PHE A 91 18.49 42.24 23.16
CA PHE A 91 19.14 41.43 24.20
C PHE A 91 20.66 41.39 23.98
N ASP A 92 21.40 41.20 25.08
CA ASP A 92 22.82 41.58 25.24
C ASP A 92 23.79 40.82 24.31
N SER A 93 24.65 41.57 23.60
CA SER A 93 25.41 41.07 22.45
C SER A 93 26.82 40.56 22.77
N LYS A 94 27.37 40.81 23.97
CA LYS A 94 28.78 40.49 24.27
C LYS A 94 29.05 39.02 24.60
N SER A 95 28.07 38.31 25.17
CA SER A 95 28.21 36.88 25.50
C SER A 95 28.15 35.97 24.26
N PHE A 96 27.45 36.41 23.21
CA PHE A 96 27.18 35.62 22.01
C PHE A 96 28.34 35.63 21.01
N GLN A 97 29.14 36.71 21.00
CA GLN A 97 30.29 36.88 20.10
C GLN A 97 31.43 35.90 20.41
N TYR A 98 31.68 35.63 21.71
CA TYR A 98 32.83 34.83 22.17
C TYR A 98 32.73 33.33 21.86
N GLU A 99 31.52 32.76 21.75
CA GLU A 99 31.34 31.34 21.41
C GLU A 99 31.17 31.10 19.89
N ILE A 100 30.73 32.08 19.10
CA ILE A 100 30.68 31.94 17.63
C ILE A 100 32.09 31.87 17.02
N GLU A 101 33.03 32.68 17.51
CA GLU A 101 34.44 32.64 17.07
C GLU A 101 35.12 31.28 17.35
N LYS A 102 34.54 30.45 18.22
CA LYS A 102 35.01 29.10 18.56
C LYS A 102 34.49 28.00 17.62
N LEU A 103 33.32 28.20 17.01
CA LEU A 103 32.63 27.20 16.17
C LEU A 103 32.83 27.43 14.66
N ALA A 104 33.27 28.63 14.26
CA ALA A 104 33.59 28.99 12.87
C ALA A 104 34.95 28.43 12.38
N GLN A 105 35.27 27.17 12.70
CA GLN A 105 36.34 26.44 11.98
C GLN A 105 35.75 25.82 10.71
N ARG A 106 36.16 26.37 9.57
CA ARG A 106 35.97 25.77 8.23
C ARG A 106 36.67 24.41 8.18
N SER A 107 36.21 23.50 7.31
CA SER A 107 37.00 22.31 7.04
C SER A 107 38.35 22.72 6.45
N ARG A 108 39.36 21.88 6.59
CA ARG A 108 40.68 22.15 6.02
C ARG A 108 40.73 21.94 4.51
N MET A 109 39.73 21.34 3.89
CA MET A 109 39.84 20.81 2.53
C MET A 109 38.50 20.78 1.76
N LEU A 110 38.54 21.23 0.51
CA LEU A 110 37.41 21.34 -0.40
C LEU A 110 37.58 20.38 -1.58
N ILE A 111 36.55 19.59 -1.89
CA ILE A 111 36.45 18.79 -3.11
C ILE A 111 35.60 19.54 -4.14
N ILE A 112 36.10 19.65 -5.37
CA ILE A 112 35.34 20.14 -6.53
C ILE A 112 35.13 18.97 -7.50
N PHE A 113 33.87 18.62 -7.74
CA PHE A 113 33.45 17.44 -8.50
C PHE A 113 32.97 17.78 -9.91
N SER A 114 33.59 17.14 -10.90
CA SER A 114 33.23 17.15 -12.33
C SER A 114 32.48 15.87 -12.67
N HIS A 115 31.17 15.99 -12.90
CA HIS A 115 30.26 14.84 -13.06
C HIS A 115 30.40 14.12 -14.42
N ALA A 116 29.83 12.92 -14.50
CA ALA A 116 29.79 12.08 -15.69
C ALA A 116 28.73 12.53 -16.71
N ASN A 117 28.76 11.93 -17.91
CA ASN A 117 27.69 12.11 -18.89
C ASN A 117 26.41 11.38 -18.44
N ALA A 118 25.25 11.95 -18.77
CA ALA A 118 23.92 11.53 -18.33
C ALA A 118 23.72 11.59 -16.80
N SER A 119 24.37 12.56 -16.15
CA SER A 119 24.17 12.95 -14.76
C SER A 119 24.09 14.48 -14.68
N ASP A 120 23.28 15.02 -13.77
CA ASP A 120 23.24 16.45 -13.44
C ASP A 120 23.40 16.73 -11.93
N LEU A 121 23.35 18.00 -11.53
CA LEU A 121 23.51 18.42 -10.13
C LEU A 121 22.51 17.78 -9.14
N GLY A 122 21.34 17.32 -9.59
CA GLY A 122 20.39 16.57 -8.77
C GLY A 122 20.90 15.18 -8.40
N ASP A 123 21.49 14.46 -9.35
CA ASP A 123 22.10 13.14 -9.11
C ASP A 123 23.32 13.23 -8.18
N VAL A 124 24.11 14.31 -8.33
CA VAL A 124 25.35 14.52 -7.56
C VAL A 124 25.08 14.96 -6.11
N TYR A 125 23.87 15.46 -5.79
CA TYR A 125 23.55 16.00 -4.47
C TYR A 125 23.78 14.99 -3.33
N PHE A 126 23.21 13.80 -3.43
CA PHE A 126 23.31 12.77 -2.38
C PHE A 126 24.73 12.22 -2.23
N PHE A 127 25.46 12.10 -3.34
CA PHE A 127 26.88 11.74 -3.33
C PHE A 127 27.71 12.80 -2.60
N GLY A 128 27.52 14.08 -2.93
CA GLY A 128 28.21 15.19 -2.28
C GLY A 128 27.92 15.26 -0.78
N GLU A 129 26.67 15.05 -0.36
CA GLU A 129 26.29 14.98 1.06
C GLU A 129 27.00 13.83 1.78
N ARG A 130 27.03 12.62 1.19
CA ARG A 130 27.75 11.45 1.74
C ARG A 130 29.24 11.74 1.92
N ILE A 131 29.89 12.27 0.88
CA ILE A 131 31.31 12.62 0.90
C ILE A 131 31.64 13.65 1.99
N CYS A 132 30.79 14.68 2.17
CA CYS A 132 30.94 15.66 3.25
C CYS A 132 30.91 15.01 4.64
N ILE A 133 29.93 14.13 4.89
CA ILE A 133 29.72 13.47 6.19
C ILE A 133 30.86 12.50 6.51
N GLU A 134 31.20 11.65 5.54
CA GLU A 134 32.06 10.48 5.74
C GLU A 134 33.55 10.84 5.80
N TYR A 135 33.95 11.86 5.05
CA TYR A 135 35.34 12.31 4.97
C TYR A 135 35.60 13.68 5.60
N GLY A 136 34.58 14.38 6.11
CA GLY A 136 34.76 15.64 6.84
C GLY A 136 35.37 16.77 6.01
N VAL A 137 34.92 16.89 4.75
CA VAL A 137 35.40 17.84 3.74
C VAL A 137 34.26 18.73 3.23
N ASP A 138 34.58 19.91 2.72
CA ASP A 138 33.62 20.71 1.96
C ASP A 138 33.50 20.17 0.51
N PHE A 139 32.36 20.33 -0.15
CA PHE A 139 32.09 19.78 -1.49
C PHE A 139 31.37 20.77 -2.40
N ILE A 140 31.77 20.87 -3.66
CA ILE A 140 31.13 21.68 -4.71
C ILE A 140 31.04 20.86 -6.01
N ALA A 141 29.89 20.90 -6.68
CA ALA A 141 29.70 20.42 -8.04
C ALA A 141 29.19 21.55 -8.95
N TYR A 142 29.28 21.36 -10.27
CA TYR A 142 28.85 22.33 -11.29
C TYR A 142 28.39 21.62 -12.57
N ASP A 143 27.38 22.18 -13.26
CA ASP A 143 27.01 21.76 -14.63
C ASP A 143 27.98 22.38 -15.66
N TYR A 144 28.21 21.67 -16.77
CA TYR A 144 28.93 22.21 -17.94
C TYR A 144 28.06 23.19 -18.75
N THR A 145 28.66 24.22 -19.35
CA THR A 145 27.95 25.18 -20.20
C THR A 145 27.26 24.49 -21.38
N GLY A 146 25.93 24.65 -21.48
CA GLY A 146 25.09 23.97 -22.48
C GLY A 146 24.58 22.59 -22.06
N TYR A 147 24.84 22.16 -20.83
CA TYR A 147 24.35 20.93 -20.21
C TYR A 147 23.50 21.25 -18.96
N GLY A 148 22.63 20.32 -18.55
CA GLY A 148 21.80 20.47 -17.36
C GLY A 148 21.01 21.79 -17.32
N ILE A 149 21.14 22.53 -16.22
CA ILE A 149 20.47 23.82 -16.00
C ILE A 149 21.13 24.95 -16.84
N GLY A 150 22.34 24.72 -17.37
CA GLY A 150 23.14 25.69 -18.15
C GLY A 150 22.72 25.89 -19.61
N PHE A 151 21.46 25.66 -19.96
CA PHE A 151 20.99 25.63 -21.34
C PHE A 151 20.83 27.04 -21.96
N GLY A 152 21.49 27.31 -23.10
CA GLY A 152 21.49 28.63 -23.75
C GLY A 152 22.16 28.64 -25.13
N GLN A 153 22.25 29.81 -25.79
CA GLN A 153 22.84 29.98 -27.13
C GLN A 153 24.39 29.92 -27.16
N TYR A 154 25.00 29.08 -26.31
CA TYR A 154 26.44 28.98 -26.17
C TYR A 154 27.02 27.82 -27.00
N LYS A 155 28.24 28.00 -27.50
CA LYS A 155 28.91 27.02 -28.36
C LYS A 155 29.63 25.98 -27.50
N VAL A 156 29.00 24.82 -27.30
CA VAL A 156 29.58 23.68 -26.57
C VAL A 156 30.91 23.27 -27.18
N SER A 157 31.96 23.14 -26.36
CA SER A 157 33.31 22.71 -26.77
C SER A 157 34.13 22.21 -25.58
N GLU A 158 35.18 21.41 -25.85
CA GLU A 158 36.13 20.92 -24.82
C GLU A 158 36.70 22.07 -23.98
N GLN A 159 37.18 23.13 -24.64
CA GLN A 159 37.76 24.30 -23.97
C GLN A 159 36.78 24.97 -23.00
N GLN A 160 35.48 25.04 -23.36
CA GLN A 160 34.48 25.63 -22.48
C GLN A 160 34.38 24.88 -21.15
N THR A 161 34.43 23.54 -21.16
CA THR A 161 34.39 22.75 -19.90
C THR A 161 35.61 22.99 -19.00
N TYR A 162 36.74 23.41 -19.57
CA TYR A 162 37.93 23.82 -18.83
C TYR A 162 37.74 25.19 -18.22
N ASP A 163 37.19 26.14 -18.97
CA ASP A 163 36.92 27.50 -18.49
C ASP A 163 35.81 27.52 -17.42
N ASP A 164 34.84 26.60 -17.51
CA ASP A 164 33.81 26.35 -16.49
C ASP A 164 34.46 25.92 -15.16
N LEU A 165 35.26 24.83 -15.15
CA LEU A 165 35.95 24.36 -13.93
C LEU A 165 36.96 25.37 -13.39
N GLN A 166 37.70 26.05 -14.28
CA GLN A 166 38.62 27.11 -13.89
C GLN A 166 37.89 28.27 -13.20
N SER A 167 36.65 28.56 -13.58
CA SER A 167 35.80 29.55 -12.92
C SER A 167 35.38 29.10 -11.51
N VAL A 168 35.03 27.81 -11.33
CA VAL A 168 34.73 27.23 -9.99
C VAL A 168 35.95 27.29 -9.08
N VAL A 169 37.13 26.89 -9.55
CA VAL A 169 38.39 26.99 -8.79
C VAL A 169 38.73 28.44 -8.44
N SER A 170 38.57 29.36 -9.40
CA SER A 170 38.78 30.80 -9.17
C SER A 170 37.79 31.38 -8.16
N PHE A 171 36.57 30.89 -8.11
CA PHE A 171 35.57 31.25 -7.11
C PHE A 171 35.94 30.71 -5.72
N ALA A 172 36.37 29.46 -5.61
CA ALA A 172 36.82 28.85 -4.37
C ALA A 172 38.01 29.62 -3.74
N ILE A 173 38.94 30.09 -4.57
CA ILE A 173 40.08 30.91 -4.11
C ILE A 173 39.63 32.33 -3.76
N ASN A 174 39.03 33.06 -4.70
CA ASN A 174 38.83 34.51 -4.58
C ASN A 174 37.58 34.92 -3.77
N ARG A 175 36.62 34.01 -3.56
CA ARG A 175 35.36 34.29 -2.84
C ARG A 175 35.19 33.42 -1.62
N LEU A 176 35.45 32.12 -1.73
CA LEU A 176 35.38 31.22 -0.57
C LEU A 176 36.67 31.26 0.26
N ASN A 177 37.76 31.83 -0.23
CA ASN A 177 39.04 31.98 0.48
C ASN A 177 39.66 30.64 0.92
N TYR A 178 39.64 29.65 0.03
CA TYR A 178 40.49 28.45 0.12
C TYR A 178 41.82 28.69 -0.59
N SER A 179 42.91 28.22 0.01
CA SER A 179 44.21 28.16 -0.67
C SER A 179 44.29 26.90 -1.55
N LEU A 180 45.09 26.93 -2.63
CA LEU A 180 45.16 25.82 -3.60
C LEU A 180 45.49 24.47 -2.94
N ASN A 181 46.35 24.45 -1.94
CA ASN A 181 46.74 23.26 -1.17
C ASN A 181 45.62 22.72 -0.25
N GLN A 182 44.43 23.31 -0.30
CA GLN A 182 43.21 22.81 0.33
C GLN A 182 42.20 22.27 -0.69
N ILE A 183 42.44 22.42 -1.99
CA ILE A 183 41.47 22.07 -3.04
C ILE A 183 41.87 20.75 -3.70
N ILE A 184 40.94 19.80 -3.74
CA ILE A 184 41.02 18.55 -4.50
C ILE A 184 40.04 18.63 -5.67
N LEU A 185 40.48 18.23 -6.85
CA LEU A 185 39.59 18.03 -8.00
C LEU A 185 39.21 16.55 -8.08
N TRP A 186 37.94 16.26 -8.32
CA TRP A 186 37.43 14.90 -8.51
C TRP A 186 36.69 14.82 -9.84
N GLY A 187 37.17 14.00 -10.78
CA GLY A 187 36.52 13.80 -12.08
C GLY A 187 35.99 12.39 -12.24
N PHE A 188 34.71 12.23 -12.56
CA PHE A 188 34.08 10.93 -12.85
C PHE A 188 33.79 10.78 -14.35
N SER A 189 34.23 9.67 -14.95
CA SER A 189 34.00 9.34 -16.37
C SER A 189 34.49 10.48 -17.28
N ILE A 190 33.65 11.06 -18.14
CA ILE A 190 34.01 12.22 -18.99
C ILE A 190 34.53 13.43 -18.18
N GLY A 191 34.07 13.61 -16.93
CA GLY A 191 34.53 14.66 -16.01
C GLY A 191 36.01 14.52 -15.62
N SER A 192 36.65 13.37 -15.87
CA SER A 192 38.10 13.21 -15.74
C SER A 192 38.87 14.15 -16.69
N GLY A 193 38.28 14.53 -17.83
CA GLY A 193 38.83 15.48 -18.79
C GLY A 193 39.15 16.86 -18.18
N PRO A 194 38.13 17.64 -17.78
CA PRO A 194 38.32 18.95 -17.16
C PRO A 194 39.13 18.87 -15.85
N ALA A 195 38.88 17.89 -14.99
CA ALA A 195 39.64 17.71 -13.76
C ALA A 195 41.15 17.53 -14.03
N THR A 196 41.53 16.71 -15.03
CA THR A 196 42.94 16.49 -15.41
C THR A 196 43.56 17.75 -16.01
N GLU A 197 42.88 18.43 -16.93
CA GLU A 197 43.38 19.68 -17.54
C GLU A 197 43.67 20.74 -16.47
N ILE A 198 42.70 21.03 -15.61
CA ILE A 198 42.84 22.09 -14.59
C ILE A 198 43.89 21.71 -13.54
N ALA A 199 44.07 20.42 -13.25
CA ALA A 199 45.18 19.95 -12.41
C ALA A 199 46.58 20.17 -13.02
N THR A 200 46.72 20.31 -14.35
CA THR A 200 47.99 20.74 -14.98
C THR A 200 48.22 22.25 -14.86
N ARG A 201 47.14 23.05 -14.88
CA ARG A 201 47.20 24.52 -14.78
C ARG A 201 47.52 25.00 -13.36
N PHE A 202 46.98 24.33 -12.33
CA PHE A 202 47.15 24.70 -10.93
C PHE A 202 48.08 23.75 -10.17
N GLY A 203 49.39 23.97 -10.30
CA GLY A 203 50.43 23.13 -9.68
C GLY A 203 50.54 23.14 -8.14
N GLY A 204 49.55 23.70 -7.43
CA GLY A 204 49.50 23.78 -5.96
C GLY A 204 48.31 23.06 -5.32
N LEU A 205 47.52 22.31 -6.10
CA LEU A 205 46.33 21.59 -5.60
C LEU A 205 46.70 20.51 -4.57
N ALA A 206 45.79 20.27 -3.61
CA ALA A 206 45.94 19.21 -2.60
C ALA A 206 46.02 17.81 -3.24
N GLY A 207 45.18 17.56 -4.25
CA GLY A 207 45.10 16.27 -4.94
C GLY A 207 44.21 16.30 -6.18
N LEU A 208 44.26 15.21 -6.95
CA LEU A 208 43.37 14.89 -8.05
C LEU A 208 42.83 13.46 -7.84
N ILE A 209 41.51 13.29 -7.83
CA ILE A 209 40.84 11.99 -7.79
C ILE A 209 40.19 11.75 -9.15
N LEU A 210 40.43 10.59 -9.75
CA LEU A 210 39.91 10.20 -11.05
C LEU A 210 39.15 8.89 -10.93
N GLN A 211 37.83 8.95 -11.07
CA GLN A 211 36.90 7.82 -10.99
C GLN A 211 36.49 7.39 -12.40
N ALA A 212 36.67 6.10 -12.72
CA ALA A 212 36.44 5.54 -14.06
C ALA A 212 36.97 6.39 -15.24
N PRO A 213 38.21 6.94 -15.20
CA PRO A 213 38.65 7.97 -16.14
C PRO A 213 38.93 7.46 -17.56
N ILE A 214 38.66 8.33 -18.54
CA ILE A 214 39.04 8.12 -19.94
C ILE A 214 40.47 8.59 -20.22
N ALA A 215 41.23 7.84 -21.03
CA ALA A 215 42.57 8.28 -21.46
C ALA A 215 42.50 9.34 -22.60
N SER A 216 41.52 9.18 -23.50
CA SER A 216 40.97 10.18 -24.43
C SER A 216 39.67 9.64 -25.04
N ILE A 217 38.83 10.48 -25.67
CA ILE A 217 37.60 9.99 -26.33
C ILE A 217 37.94 9.05 -27.49
N TYR A 218 38.97 9.34 -28.28
CA TYR A 218 39.40 8.45 -29.36
C TYR A 218 39.93 7.10 -28.85
N SER A 219 40.72 7.10 -27.77
CA SER A 219 41.22 5.85 -27.16
C SER A 219 40.14 5.03 -26.43
N TRP A 220 38.97 5.63 -26.20
CA TRP A 220 37.78 4.96 -25.66
C TRP A 220 36.92 4.31 -26.76
N PHE A 221 36.66 5.01 -27.87
CA PHE A 221 35.80 4.50 -28.96
C PHE A 221 36.54 3.80 -30.12
N GLY A 222 37.85 4.01 -30.29
CA GLY A 222 38.64 3.44 -31.39
C GLY A 222 38.52 4.20 -32.72
N GLU A 223 39.16 3.66 -33.77
CA GLU A 223 39.13 4.24 -35.12
C GLU A 223 37.77 4.04 -35.80
N GLY A 224 36.84 4.98 -35.57
CA GLY A 224 35.55 5.05 -36.25
C GLY A 224 34.93 6.45 -36.26
N ASP A 225 34.64 6.97 -37.46
CA ASP A 225 33.81 8.13 -37.85
C ASP A 225 33.85 9.48 -37.08
N TYR A 226 34.63 9.62 -36.00
CA TYR A 226 34.88 10.93 -35.36
C TYR A 226 35.94 11.70 -36.15
N GLY A 227 35.49 12.69 -36.93
CA GLY A 227 36.33 13.48 -37.82
C GLY A 227 37.45 14.27 -37.14
N GLN A 228 38.69 13.83 -37.39
CA GLN A 228 39.95 14.60 -37.38
C GLN A 228 40.51 15.22 -36.08
N GLN A 229 39.81 15.30 -34.95
CA GLN A 229 40.40 15.78 -33.68
C GLN A 229 39.95 14.96 -32.45
N ASP A 230 40.91 14.35 -31.76
CA ASP A 230 40.73 13.71 -30.44
C ASP A 230 40.62 14.78 -29.34
N ILE A 231 39.75 14.53 -28.36
CA ILE A 231 39.39 15.48 -27.29
C ILE A 231 39.44 14.80 -25.91
N TYR A 232 39.66 15.61 -24.86
CA TYR A 232 39.98 15.14 -23.50
C TYR A 232 41.19 14.20 -23.47
N VAL A 233 42.27 14.60 -24.15
CA VAL A 233 43.48 13.78 -24.38
C VAL A 233 44.35 13.63 -23.12
N ASN A 234 43.74 13.10 -22.06
CA ASN A 234 44.26 13.03 -20.69
C ASN A 234 45.61 12.30 -20.59
N TYR A 235 45.85 11.28 -21.42
CA TYR A 235 47.14 10.57 -21.43
C TYR A 235 48.34 11.45 -21.81
N LYS A 236 48.12 12.54 -22.57
CA LYS A 236 49.18 13.54 -22.83
C LYS A 236 49.30 14.59 -21.72
N LYS A 237 48.25 14.77 -20.92
CA LYS A 237 48.12 15.81 -19.89
C LYS A 237 48.59 15.34 -18.52
N ILE A 238 48.25 14.11 -18.14
CA ILE A 238 48.43 13.59 -16.78
C ILE A 238 49.89 13.67 -16.28
N GLN A 239 50.87 13.45 -17.16
CA GLN A 239 52.31 13.59 -16.88
C GLN A 239 52.72 14.99 -16.36
N TYR A 240 51.92 16.03 -16.60
CA TYR A 240 52.17 17.41 -16.14
C TYR A 240 51.47 17.75 -14.82
N VAL A 241 50.62 16.86 -14.29
CA VAL A 241 49.92 17.07 -13.02
C VAL A 241 50.90 16.93 -11.85
N ARG A 242 51.03 18.00 -11.06
CA ARG A 242 51.99 18.10 -9.94
C ARG A 242 51.42 17.70 -8.59
N SER A 243 50.10 17.73 -8.44
CA SER A 243 49.41 17.23 -7.25
C SER A 243 49.47 15.70 -7.19
N SER A 244 49.17 15.12 -6.03
CA SER A 244 49.06 13.65 -5.93
C SER A 244 47.76 13.17 -6.59
N ILE A 245 47.80 12.01 -7.22
CA ILE A 245 46.71 11.47 -8.04
C ILE A 245 46.24 10.14 -7.44
N LEU A 246 44.93 9.99 -7.26
CA LEU A 246 44.27 8.71 -6.95
C LEU A 246 43.35 8.33 -8.11
N ILE A 247 43.62 7.18 -8.74
CA ILE A 247 42.76 6.59 -9.77
C ILE A 247 41.93 5.48 -9.13
N ILE A 248 40.62 5.47 -9.38
CA ILE A 248 39.66 4.48 -8.90
C ILE A 248 38.90 3.92 -10.09
N HIS A 249 38.85 2.60 -10.23
CA HIS A 249 38.21 1.93 -11.37
C HIS A 249 37.64 0.56 -10.96
N GLY A 250 36.57 0.09 -11.60
CA GLY A 250 36.03 -1.27 -11.40
C GLY A 250 36.52 -2.27 -12.46
N ASP A 251 36.92 -3.48 -12.08
CA ASP A 251 37.43 -4.47 -13.06
C ASP A 251 36.35 -5.01 -14.02
N ALA A 252 35.06 -4.91 -13.63
CA ALA A 252 33.90 -5.27 -14.45
C ALA A 252 33.32 -4.10 -15.27
N ASP A 253 34.00 -2.95 -15.33
CA ASP A 253 33.56 -1.80 -16.14
C ASP A 253 33.60 -2.11 -17.64
N LYS A 254 32.39 -2.18 -18.23
CA LYS A 254 32.15 -2.43 -19.66
C LYS A 254 31.82 -1.15 -20.43
N ILE A 255 31.73 0.00 -19.76
CA ILE A 255 31.47 1.30 -20.38
C ILE A 255 32.81 1.95 -20.68
N VAL A 256 33.63 2.22 -19.66
CA VAL A 256 35.01 2.69 -19.81
C VAL A 256 35.90 1.59 -19.25
N GLY A 257 36.54 0.76 -20.09
CA GLY A 257 37.34 -0.36 -19.57
C GLY A 257 38.55 0.10 -18.75
N HIS A 258 38.90 -0.67 -17.70
CA HIS A 258 39.99 -0.31 -16.77
C HIS A 258 41.37 -0.13 -17.43
N GLU A 259 41.60 -0.70 -18.62
CA GLU A 259 42.76 -0.39 -19.48
C GLU A 259 43.00 1.12 -19.67
N GLN A 260 41.94 1.94 -19.67
CA GLN A 260 42.06 3.40 -19.79
C GLN A 260 42.78 4.01 -18.57
N SER A 261 42.51 3.47 -17.38
CA SER A 261 43.21 3.83 -16.15
C SER A 261 44.64 3.31 -16.10
N GLU A 262 44.89 2.09 -16.58
CA GLU A 262 46.26 1.57 -16.73
C GLU A 262 47.09 2.41 -17.70
N LYS A 263 46.52 2.83 -18.85
CA LYS A 263 47.16 3.74 -19.81
C LYS A 263 47.57 5.06 -19.14
N LEU A 264 46.70 5.65 -18.31
CA LEU A 264 46.99 6.88 -17.55
C LEU A 264 48.07 6.65 -16.48
N TYR A 265 47.94 5.57 -15.69
CA TYR A 265 48.85 5.23 -14.61
C TYR A 265 50.29 4.97 -15.10
N ASN A 266 50.43 4.08 -16.08
CA ASN A 266 51.72 3.74 -16.68
C ASN A 266 52.38 4.96 -17.36
N LYS A 267 51.58 5.83 -17.99
CA LYS A 267 52.09 7.05 -18.62
C LYS A 267 52.61 8.06 -17.60
N TYR A 268 52.01 8.16 -16.42
CA TYR A 268 52.51 9.01 -15.33
C TYR A 268 53.85 8.49 -14.77
N LEU A 269 53.95 7.18 -14.54
CA LEU A 269 55.17 6.54 -14.07
C LEU A 269 56.34 6.67 -15.07
N GLN A 270 56.07 6.54 -16.38
CA GLN A 270 57.09 6.61 -17.42
C GLN A 270 57.88 7.93 -17.44
N TYR A 271 57.27 9.05 -17.03
CA TYR A 271 57.87 10.39 -17.13
C TYR A 271 58.37 10.95 -15.78
N ASN A 272 58.47 10.11 -14.74
CA ASN A 272 58.80 10.53 -13.37
C ASN A 272 57.95 11.74 -12.92
N GLY A 273 56.62 11.56 -12.94
CA GLY A 273 55.69 12.57 -12.46
C GLY A 273 56.05 13.10 -11.06
N ILE A 274 55.92 14.40 -10.88
CA ILE A 274 56.44 15.11 -9.68
C ILE A 274 55.64 14.78 -8.41
N GLY A 275 54.39 14.36 -8.56
CA GLY A 275 53.51 13.91 -7.48
C GLY A 275 53.53 12.39 -7.27
N LYS A 276 52.86 11.92 -6.23
CA LYS A 276 52.59 10.48 -6.04
C LYS A 276 51.32 10.09 -6.80
N ILE A 277 51.35 8.95 -7.49
CA ILE A 277 50.16 8.33 -8.09
C ILE A 277 49.82 7.01 -7.42
N GLN A 278 48.54 6.78 -7.16
CA GLN A 278 47.96 5.52 -6.69
C GLN A 278 46.83 5.10 -7.64
N MET A 279 46.69 3.80 -7.87
CA MET A 279 45.59 3.23 -8.64
C MET A 279 44.92 2.12 -7.82
N THR A 280 43.61 2.12 -7.80
CA THR A 280 42.74 1.21 -7.05
C THR A 280 41.79 0.55 -8.03
N ILE A 281 41.85 -0.78 -8.10
CA ILE A 281 40.91 -1.58 -8.88
C ILE A 281 39.94 -2.26 -7.92
N VAL A 282 38.66 -1.93 -8.04
CA VAL A 282 37.55 -2.48 -7.25
C VAL A 282 37.03 -3.72 -7.97
N LYS A 283 37.01 -4.86 -7.27
CA LYS A 283 36.57 -6.13 -7.85
C LYS A 283 35.07 -6.19 -8.00
N ASP A 284 34.64 -6.83 -9.09
CA ASP A 284 33.25 -7.08 -9.48
C ASP A 284 32.40 -5.81 -9.68
N ALA A 285 33.02 -4.62 -9.66
CA ALA A 285 32.38 -3.33 -9.86
C ALA A 285 32.44 -2.89 -11.34
N GLY A 286 31.32 -2.39 -11.86
CA GLY A 286 31.19 -1.71 -13.14
C GLY A 286 31.15 -0.18 -13.02
N HIS A 287 30.76 0.50 -14.11
CA HIS A 287 30.86 1.97 -14.25
C HIS A 287 30.01 2.76 -13.24
N ASN A 288 28.77 2.32 -13.03
CA ASN A 288 27.74 3.07 -12.30
C ASN A 288 27.60 2.59 -10.84
N ASP A 289 28.00 1.35 -10.58
CA ASP A 289 28.03 0.70 -9.27
C ASP A 289 29.30 1.03 -8.47
N LEU A 290 30.37 1.48 -9.13
CA LEU A 290 31.57 2.04 -8.49
C LEU A 290 31.25 3.16 -7.48
N GLN A 291 30.21 3.97 -7.76
CA GLN A 291 29.77 5.04 -6.87
C GLN A 291 29.16 4.49 -5.57
N PHE A 292 28.36 3.41 -5.64
CA PHE A 292 27.80 2.73 -4.46
C PHE A 292 28.89 2.09 -3.58
N HIS A 293 30.02 1.67 -4.15
CA HIS A 293 31.19 1.21 -3.38
C HIS A 293 31.93 2.35 -2.68
N ILE A 294 31.93 3.56 -3.25
CA ILE A 294 32.52 4.75 -2.63
C ILE A 294 31.65 5.25 -1.46
N GLU A 295 30.32 5.14 -1.59
CA GLU A 295 29.32 5.59 -0.60
C GLU A 295 29.10 4.63 0.58
N LYS A 296 29.69 3.42 0.56
CA LYS A 296 29.49 2.39 1.59
C LYS A 296 30.46 2.43 2.76
N GLY A 297 31.56 3.18 2.67
CA GLY A 297 32.49 3.46 3.77
C GLY A 297 33.35 2.30 4.31
N GLU A 298 32.83 1.07 4.32
CA GLU A 298 33.37 -0.09 5.04
C GLU A 298 34.33 -0.97 4.21
N ASP A 299 34.40 -0.73 2.90
CA ASP A 299 35.25 -1.45 1.95
C ASP A 299 36.71 -0.90 1.92
N GLU A 300 37.66 -1.70 1.40
CA GLU A 300 39.07 -1.31 1.22
C GLU A 300 39.24 0.03 0.47
N LEU A 301 38.29 0.36 -0.42
CA LEU A 301 38.24 1.61 -1.17
C LEU A 301 38.02 2.85 -0.29
N GLY A 302 37.10 2.80 0.66
CA GLY A 302 36.79 3.93 1.55
C GLY A 302 37.99 4.28 2.44
N VAL A 303 38.68 3.25 2.93
CA VAL A 303 39.95 3.39 3.67
C VAL A 303 41.02 4.07 2.82
N GLN A 304 41.14 3.72 1.53
CA GLN A 304 42.13 4.32 0.63
C GLN A 304 41.82 5.78 0.28
N ILE A 305 40.53 6.14 0.09
CA ILE A 305 40.10 7.54 -0.06
C ILE A 305 40.40 8.31 1.23
N GLN A 306 39.99 7.81 2.40
CA GLN A 306 40.27 8.46 3.68
C GLN A 306 41.79 8.62 3.92
N HIS A 307 42.61 7.65 3.54
CA HIS A 307 44.06 7.73 3.63
C HIS A 307 44.65 8.79 2.69
N PHE A 308 44.18 8.87 1.44
CA PHE A 308 44.58 9.89 0.48
C PHE A 308 44.26 11.31 0.98
N LEU A 309 43.06 11.52 1.54
CA LEU A 309 42.63 12.79 2.12
C LEU A 309 43.47 13.14 3.36
N ARG A 310 43.72 12.17 4.26
CA ARG A 310 44.55 12.35 5.47
C ARG A 310 45.99 12.77 5.16
N GLN A 311 46.60 12.21 4.11
CA GLN A 311 47.93 12.64 3.66
C GLN A 311 47.99 14.13 3.25
N LYS A 312 46.84 14.78 3.01
CA LYS A 312 46.72 16.19 2.63
C LYS A 312 46.18 17.10 3.74
N GLY A 313 45.84 16.53 4.91
CA GLY A 313 45.36 17.28 6.07
C GLY A 313 43.85 17.49 6.15
N GLY A 314 43.07 16.76 5.34
CA GLY A 314 41.61 16.61 5.51
C GLY A 314 41.23 15.19 5.97
N GLY A 315 40.02 15.02 6.49
CA GLY A 315 39.62 13.78 7.18
C GLY A 315 39.92 13.80 8.67
N PHE A 316 39.04 13.16 9.44
CA PHE A 316 39.10 13.07 10.90
C PHE A 316 40.41 12.43 11.39
N ASN A 317 41.00 12.96 12.47
CA ASN A 317 42.19 12.37 13.11
C ASN A 317 41.85 11.04 13.79
N GLU A 318 42.83 10.17 14.07
CA GLU A 318 42.57 8.86 14.71
C GLU A 318 41.89 8.95 16.08
N LYS A 319 42.04 10.06 16.82
CA LYS A 319 41.29 10.33 18.07
C LYS A 319 39.85 10.78 17.83
N GLU A 320 39.57 11.42 16.71
CA GLU A 320 38.20 11.80 16.29
C GLU A 320 37.50 10.59 15.64
N ASN A 321 38.24 9.73 14.94
CA ASN A 321 37.77 8.39 14.56
C ASN A 321 37.40 7.53 15.77
N THR A 322 37.88 7.80 16.99
CA THR A 322 37.36 7.08 18.16
C THR A 322 35.93 7.52 18.52
N LEU A 323 35.54 8.75 18.20
CA LEU A 323 34.17 9.25 18.38
C LEU A 323 33.25 8.87 17.21
N LEU A 324 33.74 8.83 15.97
CA LEU A 324 32.95 8.37 14.82
C LEU A 324 32.88 6.83 14.70
N ASN A 325 33.96 6.08 14.95
CA ASN A 325 33.92 4.60 14.86
C ASN A 325 33.21 3.96 16.07
N LEU A 326 33.03 4.68 17.19
CA LEU A 326 32.11 4.24 18.25
C LEU A 326 30.64 4.24 17.82
N CYS A 327 30.30 4.94 16.73
CA CYS A 327 28.95 4.96 16.14
C CYS A 327 28.74 3.93 15.02
N TYR A 328 29.78 3.22 14.56
CA TYR A 328 29.68 2.28 13.43
C TYR A 328 30.14 0.83 13.69
N VAL A 329 30.85 0.54 14.78
CA VAL A 329 31.26 -0.84 15.10
C VAL A 329 30.53 -1.39 16.32
N LYS A 330 29.26 -1.80 16.15
CA LYS A 330 28.57 -2.56 17.23
C LYS A 330 27.41 -3.51 16.91
N GLU A 331 27.35 -4.09 15.71
CA GLU A 331 26.63 -5.37 15.52
C GLU A 331 27.48 -6.39 14.74
N HIS A 332 28.22 -7.27 15.44
CA HIS A 332 28.30 -8.71 15.12
C HIS A 332 29.02 -9.57 16.20
N ILE A 333 28.23 -9.97 17.21
CA ILE A 333 28.28 -11.25 17.97
C ILE A 333 29.58 -11.57 18.78
N PRO A 334 29.67 -12.65 19.61
CA PRO A 334 29.68 -12.45 21.06
C PRO A 334 30.96 -12.95 21.78
N GLY A 335 31.36 -12.29 22.86
CA GLY A 335 32.40 -12.82 23.74
C GLY A 335 32.81 -11.88 24.85
N GLN A 336 33.02 -12.44 26.05
CA GLN A 336 33.54 -11.74 27.22
C GLN A 336 34.86 -11.01 26.91
N HIS A 337 35.08 -9.82 27.48
CA HIS A 337 36.13 -9.63 28.48
C HIS A 337 35.92 -8.34 29.29
N ILE A 338 36.19 -8.43 30.59
CA ILE A 338 36.06 -7.34 31.56
C ILE A 338 37.32 -6.49 31.53
N TYR A 339 37.18 -5.17 31.40
CA TYR A 339 38.15 -4.24 32.00
C TYR A 339 37.43 -3.07 32.68
N GLN A 340 37.70 -2.91 33.98
CA GLN A 340 37.26 -1.78 34.79
C GLN A 340 38.11 -0.55 34.48
N CYS A 341 37.51 0.63 34.53
CA CYS A 341 38.25 1.82 34.95
C CYS A 341 37.33 2.75 35.75
N ASN A 342 37.66 2.96 37.03
CA ASN A 342 36.87 3.77 37.96
C ASN A 342 37.29 5.24 37.92
N SER A 343 36.34 6.17 37.77
CA SER A 343 36.42 7.48 38.44
C SER A 343 35.06 8.19 38.61
N LEU A 344 34.49 8.02 39.80
CA LEU A 344 33.83 9.08 40.59
C LEU A 344 32.65 9.87 39.98
N ARG A 345 31.44 9.31 40.09
CA ARG A 345 30.32 10.05 40.73
C ARG A 345 29.63 9.13 41.76
N LYS A 346 29.47 9.61 43.00
CA LYS A 346 28.77 8.89 44.07
C LYS A 346 27.26 8.86 43.78
N PHE A 347 26.77 7.75 43.23
CA PHE A 347 25.35 7.42 43.26
C PHE A 347 25.03 6.53 44.47
N SER A 348 23.81 6.62 44.99
CA SER A 348 23.38 5.91 46.18
C SER A 348 23.25 4.40 45.92
N SER A 349 23.58 3.60 46.94
CA SER A 349 23.65 2.13 46.88
C SER A 349 22.32 1.42 46.56
N SER A 350 21.19 2.12 46.64
CA SER A 350 19.87 1.58 46.25
C SER A 350 19.70 1.49 44.72
N GLN A 351 20.14 2.50 43.97
CA GLN A 351 19.93 2.56 42.52
C GLN A 351 20.73 1.48 41.78
N GLU A 352 21.94 1.15 42.26
CA GLU A 352 22.78 0.13 41.64
C GLU A 352 22.20 -1.29 41.81
N MET A 353 21.51 -1.55 42.92
CA MET A 353 20.82 -2.83 43.17
C MET A 353 19.53 -2.95 42.34
N GLN A 354 18.79 -1.85 42.13
CA GLN A 354 17.68 -1.81 41.17
C GLN A 354 18.16 -2.06 39.73
N ARG A 355 19.22 -1.38 39.29
CA ARG A 355 19.79 -1.53 37.92
C ARG A 355 20.22 -2.98 37.65
N LYS A 356 20.78 -3.69 38.64
CA LYS A 356 21.12 -5.11 38.55
C LYS A 356 19.88 -6.03 38.45
N LYS A 357 18.79 -5.75 39.17
CA LYS A 357 17.51 -6.48 39.03
C LYS A 357 16.85 -6.24 37.67
N ILE A 358 16.83 -4.99 37.22
CA ILE A 358 16.24 -4.58 35.93
C ILE A 358 16.98 -5.24 34.76
N ASN A 359 18.32 -5.19 34.74
CA ASN A 359 19.13 -5.86 33.73
C ASN A 359 18.96 -7.40 33.74
N HIS A 360 18.70 -8.00 34.91
CA HIS A 360 18.40 -9.42 35.00
C HIS A 360 17.04 -9.77 34.38
N LEU A 361 15.99 -8.96 34.62
CA LEU A 361 14.70 -9.11 33.94
C LEU A 361 14.79 -8.91 32.42
N PHE A 362 15.53 -7.90 31.95
CA PHE A 362 15.75 -7.69 30.51
C PHE A 362 16.43 -8.89 29.84
N SER A 363 17.40 -9.53 30.51
CA SER A 363 18.08 -10.74 30.00
C SER A 363 17.14 -11.96 29.82
N LEU A 364 16.07 -12.05 30.63
CA LEU A 364 15.10 -13.14 30.57
C LEU A 364 14.03 -12.94 29.48
N LEU A 365 13.63 -11.69 29.24
CA LEU A 365 12.67 -11.34 28.18
C LEU A 365 13.29 -11.16 26.79
N LYS A 366 14.64 -11.10 26.69
CA LYS A 366 15.37 -10.73 25.47
C LYS A 366 14.89 -9.40 24.88
N MET A 367 14.48 -8.45 25.73
CA MET A 367 14.17 -7.10 25.29
C MET A 367 15.46 -6.30 25.12
N GLU A 368 15.55 -5.59 24.00
CA GLU A 368 16.67 -4.74 23.64
C GLU A 368 16.19 -3.28 23.79
N THR A 369 16.85 -2.49 24.63
CA THR A 369 16.62 -1.03 24.64
C THR A 369 17.26 -0.46 23.39
N VAL A 370 16.46 0.15 22.54
CA VAL A 370 16.93 0.84 21.33
C VAL A 370 17.01 2.31 21.64
N GLN A 371 18.15 2.91 21.36
CA GLN A 371 18.30 4.36 21.40
C GLN A 371 18.00 4.90 20.01
N PHE A 372 17.03 5.81 19.91
CA PHE A 372 16.90 6.63 18.73
C PHE A 372 17.67 7.94 19.00
N ASP A 373 18.54 8.32 18.08
CA ASP A 373 19.32 9.54 18.17
C ASP A 373 18.50 10.75 17.69
N TYR A 374 18.97 11.95 18.00
CA TYR A 374 18.25 13.20 17.70
C TYR A 374 19.04 14.03 16.71
N PHE A 375 18.35 14.65 15.76
CA PHE A 375 18.97 15.68 14.93
C PHE A 375 19.38 16.87 15.82
N GLU A 376 20.57 17.45 15.60
CA GLU A 376 21.15 18.41 16.55
C GLU A 376 20.21 19.59 16.86
N PHE A 377 20.23 20.02 18.13
CA PHE A 377 19.37 21.05 18.75
C PHE A 377 17.91 20.66 19.08
N ASP A 378 17.40 19.49 18.69
CA ASP A 378 16.11 18.99 19.19
C ASP A 378 16.24 18.42 20.62
N ASN A 379 15.84 19.23 21.60
CA ASN A 379 15.97 18.91 23.03
C ASN A 379 14.85 17.95 23.52
N TYR A 380 14.84 16.72 23.02
CA TYR A 380 13.87 15.68 23.37
C TYR A 380 13.92 15.31 24.86
N GLN A 381 12.77 15.04 25.46
CA GLN A 381 12.59 14.76 26.88
C GLN A 381 11.71 13.53 27.12
N PRO A 382 11.77 12.94 28.33
CA PRO A 382 10.85 11.87 28.72
C PRO A 382 9.39 12.28 28.68
N ARG A 383 8.53 11.39 28.13
CA ARG A 383 7.13 11.71 27.82
C ARG A 383 6.16 10.55 27.99
N PHE A 384 4.90 10.85 28.28
CA PHE A 384 3.82 9.89 28.49
C PHE A 384 2.52 10.39 27.84
N GLY A 385 1.56 9.51 27.53
CA GLY A 385 0.25 9.91 27.00
C GLY A 385 0.25 10.57 25.61
N HIS A 386 1.41 10.63 24.95
CA HIS A 386 1.58 10.93 23.54
C HIS A 386 1.16 9.72 22.68
N THR A 387 0.96 9.94 21.38
CA THR A 387 0.68 8.88 20.39
C THR A 387 1.81 8.72 19.39
N ILE A 388 2.12 7.49 18.99
CA ILE A 388 2.98 7.17 17.85
C ILE A 388 2.18 6.37 16.82
N CYS A 389 2.30 6.74 15.55
CA CYS A 389 1.63 6.08 14.44
C CYS A 389 2.62 5.77 13.29
N LEU A 390 2.62 4.53 12.82
CA LEU A 390 3.36 4.10 11.63
C LEU A 390 2.58 4.52 10.37
N ILE A 391 2.86 5.70 9.81
CA ILE A 391 2.11 6.29 8.69
C ILE A 391 2.54 5.74 7.31
N ALA A 392 3.81 5.35 7.16
CA ALA A 392 4.36 4.78 5.93
C ALA A 392 5.35 3.66 6.28
N PRO A 393 5.80 2.84 5.30
CA PRO A 393 6.76 1.77 5.56
C PRO A 393 8.00 2.29 6.31
N LYS A 394 8.19 1.82 7.54
CA LYS A 394 9.25 2.27 8.46
C LYS A 394 9.24 3.76 8.87
N THR A 395 8.17 4.51 8.61
CA THR A 395 8.04 5.93 9.01
C THR A 395 7.05 6.07 10.16
N ILE A 396 7.53 6.41 11.35
CA ILE A 396 6.69 6.71 12.50
C ILE A 396 6.56 8.21 12.71
N VAL A 397 5.35 8.67 13.02
CA VAL A 397 5.07 10.03 13.49
C VAL A 397 4.64 9.97 14.94
N LEU A 398 5.22 10.84 15.76
CA LEU A 398 4.88 11.08 17.15
C LEU A 398 4.19 12.43 17.25
N PHE A 399 3.05 12.48 17.96
CA PHE A 399 2.39 13.73 18.32
C PHE A 399 1.95 13.72 19.79
N GLY A 400 2.10 14.89 20.42
CA GLY A 400 1.63 15.19 21.77
C GLY A 400 2.68 14.98 22.86
N GLU A 401 2.39 15.60 24.01
CA GLU A 401 3.21 15.90 25.19
C GLU A 401 4.69 15.47 25.24
N GLU A 402 5.56 16.40 25.62
CA GLU A 402 6.96 16.20 26.00
C GLU A 402 7.31 16.87 27.34
N GLY A 403 8.06 16.16 28.19
CA GLY A 403 8.97 16.81 29.14
C GLY A 403 8.40 17.15 30.52
N ALA A 404 8.59 16.23 31.45
CA ALA A 404 8.57 16.56 32.87
C ALA A 404 9.81 17.39 33.26
N VAL A 405 9.60 18.56 33.86
CA VAL A 405 10.66 19.27 34.60
C VAL A 405 10.18 19.54 36.03
N GLY A 406 10.37 18.55 36.90
CA GLY A 406 10.17 18.70 38.34
C GLY A 406 9.29 17.63 38.98
N ASP A 407 9.24 17.71 40.31
CA ASP A 407 8.62 16.73 41.19
C ASP A 407 7.08 16.84 41.14
N THR A 408 6.39 15.78 40.69
CA THR A 408 4.94 15.47 40.72
C THR A 408 3.88 16.52 40.35
N SER A 409 4.22 17.80 40.12
CA SER A 409 3.24 18.90 40.09
C SER A 409 3.37 19.88 38.93
N LYS A 410 4.32 19.67 37.99
CA LYS A 410 4.51 20.54 36.81
C LYS A 410 4.90 19.73 35.56
N TYR A 411 3.90 19.38 34.76
CA TYR A 411 4.07 18.86 33.40
C TYR A 411 3.55 19.90 32.40
N THR A 412 4.20 20.03 31.24
CA THR A 412 3.81 20.99 30.20
C THR A 412 3.42 20.25 28.94
N LEU A 413 2.15 20.36 28.57
CA LEU A 413 1.66 19.74 27.34
C LEU A 413 2.28 20.40 26.11
N THR A 414 2.71 19.57 25.17
CA THR A 414 3.20 19.97 23.84
C THR A 414 2.25 19.51 22.73
N GLY A 415 2.37 20.16 21.58
CA GLY A 415 1.74 19.80 20.31
C GLY A 415 2.78 19.68 19.21
N ASP A 416 4.00 19.25 19.57
CA ASP A 416 5.05 19.01 18.59
C ASP A 416 4.79 17.72 17.79
N VAL A 417 5.25 17.75 16.54
CA VAL A 417 5.30 16.58 15.68
C VAL A 417 6.76 16.22 15.47
N PHE A 418 7.11 14.98 15.83
CA PHE A 418 8.39 14.37 15.49
C PHE A 418 8.15 13.24 14.49
N ILE A 419 9.09 13.05 13.58
CA ILE A 419 9.15 11.89 12.70
C ILE A 419 10.41 11.11 13.04
N ALA A 420 10.35 9.79 12.99
CA ALA A 420 11.52 8.95 12.89
C ALA A 420 11.35 7.88 11.80
N TYR A 421 12.45 7.50 11.17
CA TYR A 421 12.50 6.30 10.34
C TYR A 421 13.11 5.15 11.13
N LEU A 422 12.47 3.98 11.14
CA LEU A 422 12.98 2.79 11.84
C LEU A 422 14.31 2.27 11.28
N ASN A 423 14.67 2.67 10.05
CA ASN A 423 15.99 2.41 9.45
C ASN A 423 17.09 3.26 10.07
N THR A 424 16.90 4.58 10.14
CA THR A 424 17.93 5.51 10.62
C THR A 424 17.94 5.63 12.13
N GLN A 425 16.81 5.32 12.77
CA GLN A 425 16.58 5.50 14.21
C GLN A 425 16.84 6.94 14.66
N ILE A 426 16.63 7.92 13.77
CA ILE A 426 16.79 9.35 14.09
C ILE A 426 15.41 9.97 14.27
N TRP A 427 15.16 10.56 15.43
CA TRP A 427 14.07 11.50 15.65
C TRP A 427 14.43 12.87 15.09
N LYS A 428 13.52 13.43 14.31
CA LYS A 428 13.57 14.78 13.74
C LYS A 428 12.27 15.50 14.06
N ARG A 429 12.33 16.63 14.76
CA ARG A 429 11.18 17.51 14.88
C ARG A 429 10.90 18.17 13.54
N ILE A 430 9.63 18.26 13.17
CA ILE A 430 9.24 18.86 11.90
C ILE A 430 8.51 20.18 12.07
N LYS A 431 8.66 21.03 11.05
CA LYS A 431 7.87 22.26 10.93
C LYS A 431 6.49 21.87 10.42
N VAL A 432 5.47 22.27 11.18
CA VAL A 432 4.07 22.03 10.83
C VAL A 432 3.35 23.34 10.53
N SER A 433 2.40 23.29 9.61
CA SER A 433 1.58 24.43 9.18
C SER A 433 0.08 24.09 9.17
N GLY A 434 -0.78 25.07 8.89
CA GLY A 434 -2.23 24.88 8.85
C GLY A 434 -2.90 24.96 10.23
N ASN A 435 -4.01 24.23 10.40
CA ASN A 435 -4.85 24.25 11.61
C ASN A 435 -4.28 23.31 12.69
N ILE A 436 -3.18 23.72 13.32
CA ILE A 436 -2.46 22.92 14.31
C ILE A 436 -3.37 22.62 15.53
N PRO A 437 -3.54 21.34 15.95
CA PRO A 437 -4.30 21.00 17.15
C PRO A 437 -3.66 21.58 18.41
N THR A 438 -4.48 21.94 19.40
CA THR A 438 -3.94 22.37 20.71
C THR A 438 -3.07 21.28 21.36
N ASN A 439 -2.03 21.71 22.08
CA ASN A 439 -1.17 20.82 22.89
C ASN A 439 -2.02 19.91 23.78
N ARG A 440 -1.84 18.58 23.67
CA ARG A 440 -2.74 17.59 24.29
C ARG A 440 -2.05 16.25 24.59
N ALA A 441 -2.65 15.52 25.52
CA ALA A 441 -2.29 14.15 25.88
C ALA A 441 -3.54 13.28 26.05
N ALA A 442 -3.37 11.95 26.04
CA ALA A 442 -4.46 10.97 26.12
C ALA A 442 -5.56 11.17 25.05
N HIS A 443 -5.19 11.76 23.92
CA HIS A 443 -5.90 11.69 22.64
C HIS A 443 -5.63 10.34 21.96
N GLN A 444 -6.38 10.03 20.90
CA GLN A 444 -6.05 8.91 20.02
C GLN A 444 -5.64 9.43 18.64
N ALA A 445 -4.60 8.82 18.08
CA ALA A 445 -4.15 9.03 16.72
C ALA A 445 -4.11 7.70 15.95
N LEU A 446 -4.35 7.73 14.64
CA LEU A 446 -4.23 6.57 13.77
C LEU A 446 -3.98 6.94 12.31
N LYS A 447 -3.43 5.99 11.54
CA LYS A 447 -3.21 6.12 10.09
C LYS A 447 -4.52 6.01 9.34
N ILE A 448 -4.75 6.89 8.36
CA ILE A 448 -5.88 6.80 7.41
C ILE A 448 -5.40 6.28 6.05
N GLU A 449 -4.45 6.99 5.44
CA GLU A 449 -3.75 6.58 4.20
C GLU A 449 -2.23 6.68 4.36
N LEU A 450 -1.47 6.36 3.30
CA LEU A 450 -0.04 6.64 3.25
C LEU A 450 0.22 8.12 3.57
N ASN A 451 1.23 8.37 4.41
CA ASN A 451 1.62 9.70 4.89
C ASN A 451 0.54 10.50 5.66
N GLN A 452 -0.63 9.92 5.96
CA GLN A 452 -1.74 10.61 6.62
C GLN A 452 -2.13 9.99 7.97
N MET A 453 -2.30 10.85 8.98
CA MET A 453 -2.68 10.50 10.35
C MET A 453 -3.85 11.38 10.81
N ILE A 454 -4.88 10.79 11.41
CA ILE A 454 -5.99 11.55 12.03
C ILE A 454 -5.87 11.53 13.55
N ILE A 455 -6.29 12.62 14.21
CA ILE A 455 -6.32 12.78 15.66
C ILE A 455 -7.69 13.25 16.15
N PHE A 456 -8.13 12.70 17.29
CA PHE A 456 -9.36 13.08 17.97
C PHE A 456 -9.18 13.20 19.50
N GLY A 457 -9.90 14.16 20.10
CA GLY A 457 -10.04 14.36 21.55
C GLY A 457 -8.73 14.62 22.29
N GLY A 458 -8.69 14.25 23.58
CA GLY A 458 -7.56 14.44 24.51
C GLY A 458 -7.87 15.39 25.67
N ALA A 459 -6.90 15.55 26.57
CA ALA A 459 -6.91 16.54 27.65
C ALA A 459 -5.84 17.63 27.39
N VAL A 460 -6.13 18.85 27.84
CA VAL A 460 -5.22 20.02 27.75
C VAL A 460 -4.82 20.51 29.16
N GLY A 461 -4.08 21.61 29.23
CA GLY A 461 -3.51 22.12 30.49
C GLY A 461 -4.58 22.51 31.51
N GLY A 462 -4.24 22.39 32.81
CA GLY A 462 -5.16 22.77 33.89
C GLY A 462 -6.34 21.82 34.14
N GLY A 463 -6.42 20.69 33.42
CA GLY A 463 -7.52 19.72 33.56
C GLY A 463 -8.71 19.98 32.62
N GLU A 464 -8.60 20.97 31.72
CA GLU A 464 -9.55 21.15 30.64
C GLU A 464 -9.43 20.04 29.59
N LEU A 465 -10.48 19.89 28.77
CA LEU A 465 -10.51 18.94 27.67
C LEU A 465 -10.18 19.61 26.35
N ALA A 466 -9.46 18.88 25.50
CA ALA A 466 -9.21 19.31 24.14
C ALA A 466 -10.53 19.44 23.36
N ASP A 467 -10.49 20.20 22.27
CA ASP A 467 -11.64 20.32 21.38
C ASP A 467 -12.03 18.96 20.76
N ASP A 468 -13.26 18.90 20.28
CA ASP A 468 -13.93 17.77 19.68
C ASP A 468 -13.88 17.79 18.14
N GLN A 469 -12.93 18.53 17.56
CA GLN A 469 -12.69 18.50 16.11
C GLN A 469 -11.85 17.28 15.73
N LEU A 470 -11.98 16.87 14.46
CA LEU A 470 -11.08 15.92 13.82
C LEU A 470 -9.96 16.70 13.11
N PHE A 471 -8.72 16.36 13.41
CA PHE A 471 -7.55 16.92 12.75
C PHE A 471 -6.86 15.87 11.88
N LEU A 472 -6.72 16.16 10.59
CA LEU A 472 -5.91 15.38 9.66
C LEU A 472 -4.52 16.00 9.57
N PHE A 473 -3.50 15.20 9.81
CA PHE A 473 -2.10 15.48 9.53
C PHE A 473 -1.70 14.82 8.22
N GLU A 474 -1.09 15.59 7.32
CA GLU A 474 -0.49 15.10 6.09
C GLU A 474 1.02 15.41 6.10
N LEU A 475 1.82 14.38 5.85
CA LEU A 475 3.26 14.51 5.65
C LEU A 475 3.58 14.66 4.16
N HIS A 476 4.16 15.79 3.80
CA HIS A 476 4.65 16.07 2.46
C HIS A 476 6.14 15.73 2.33
N GLU A 477 6.67 15.92 1.13
CA GLU A 477 8.12 15.91 0.85
C GLU A 477 8.86 16.98 1.71
N ASP A 478 10.18 16.88 1.81
CA ASP A 478 11.05 17.75 2.64
C ASP A 478 10.75 17.77 4.15
N PHE A 479 10.06 16.75 4.68
CA PHE A 479 9.69 16.66 6.10
C PHE A 479 8.78 17.81 6.57
N ILE A 480 7.93 18.34 5.68
CA ILE A 480 6.95 19.37 6.00
C ILE A 480 5.62 18.72 6.32
N GLY A 481 5.02 19.09 7.45
CA GLY A 481 3.70 18.61 7.85
C GLY A 481 2.62 19.69 7.70
N THR A 482 1.42 19.30 7.28
CA THR A 482 0.25 20.19 7.27
C THR A 482 -0.88 19.60 8.09
N TRP A 483 -1.49 20.43 8.93
CA TRP A 483 -2.70 20.10 9.69
C TRP A 483 -3.93 20.73 9.03
N VAL A 484 -4.97 19.92 8.86
CA VAL A 484 -6.27 20.33 8.31
C VAL A 484 -7.37 19.91 9.27
N THR A 485 -8.25 20.84 9.65
CA THR A 485 -9.47 20.50 10.38
C THR A 485 -10.46 19.85 9.41
N VAL A 486 -10.93 18.64 9.71
CA VAL A 486 -11.97 17.98 8.92
C VAL A 486 -13.30 18.71 9.17
N PRO A 487 -14.00 19.21 8.14
CA PRO A 487 -15.25 19.95 8.32
C PRO A 487 -16.40 18.98 8.63
N VAL A 488 -16.74 18.85 9.91
CA VAL A 488 -17.81 17.96 10.39
C VAL A 488 -19.10 18.73 10.63
N ILE A 489 -20.24 18.16 10.23
CA ILE A 489 -21.58 18.69 10.54
C ILE A 489 -22.30 17.82 11.59
N GLY A 490 -23.28 18.42 12.28
CA GLY A 490 -24.12 17.73 13.25
C GLY A 490 -23.46 17.56 14.63
N THR A 491 -23.94 16.57 15.39
CA THR A 491 -23.45 16.28 16.75
C THR A 491 -22.17 15.45 16.72
N THR A 492 -21.12 15.91 17.40
CA THR A 492 -19.87 15.16 17.61
C THR A 492 -19.99 14.19 18.81
N PRO A 493 -18.98 13.31 19.04
CA PRO A 493 -18.84 12.59 20.31
C PRO A 493 -18.56 13.51 21.51
N GLY A 494 -18.40 14.82 21.30
CA GLY A 494 -18.01 15.77 22.32
C GLY A 494 -16.58 15.57 22.84
N ARG A 495 -16.15 16.50 23.69
CA ARG A 495 -14.81 16.53 24.27
C ARG A 495 -14.60 15.34 25.21
N ARG A 496 -13.52 14.57 25.02
CA ARG A 496 -13.20 13.39 25.83
C ARG A 496 -11.72 13.00 25.79
N TYR A 497 -11.21 12.43 26.88
CA TYR A 497 -9.85 11.90 26.98
C TYR A 497 -9.84 10.42 27.38
N GLY A 498 -8.76 9.70 27.06
CA GLY A 498 -8.61 8.27 27.39
C GLY A 498 -9.70 7.38 26.78
N HIS A 499 -10.30 7.84 25.68
CA HIS A 499 -11.15 7.05 24.78
C HIS A 499 -10.25 6.20 23.87
N THR A 500 -10.84 5.26 23.12
CA THR A 500 -10.14 4.60 22.01
C THR A 500 -10.79 4.95 20.69
N MET A 501 -9.99 4.89 19.62
CA MET A 501 -10.42 5.15 18.26
C MET A 501 -9.73 4.16 17.32
N VAL A 502 -10.50 3.53 16.44
CA VAL A 502 -10.03 2.46 15.53
C VAL A 502 -10.60 2.70 14.13
N LEU A 503 -9.80 2.44 13.10
CA LEU A 503 -10.22 2.48 11.70
C LEU A 503 -10.65 1.09 11.22
N ILE A 504 -11.91 0.96 10.82
CA ILE A 504 -12.46 -0.19 10.09
C ILE A 504 -13.05 0.35 8.79
N LYS A 505 -12.20 0.57 7.77
CA LYS A 505 -12.55 1.29 6.54
C LYS A 505 -13.91 0.82 5.96
N PRO A 506 -14.86 1.74 5.69
CA PRO A 506 -14.71 3.20 5.66
C PRO A 506 -14.96 3.94 6.99
N TYR A 507 -15.21 3.21 8.09
CA TYR A 507 -15.63 3.79 9.36
C TYR A 507 -14.46 4.04 10.33
N LEU A 508 -14.36 5.28 10.78
CA LEU A 508 -13.64 5.65 12.00
C LEU A 508 -14.58 5.43 13.19
N ILE A 509 -14.17 4.61 14.16
CA ILE A 509 -14.99 4.24 15.33
C ILE A 509 -14.36 4.78 16.59
N VAL A 510 -15.11 5.51 17.42
CA VAL A 510 -14.72 5.97 18.76
C VAL A 510 -15.53 5.24 19.81
N PHE A 511 -14.89 4.78 20.88
CA PHE A 511 -15.55 4.16 22.03
C PHE A 511 -15.05 4.71 23.37
N GLY A 512 -16.00 4.99 24.26
CA GLY A 512 -15.77 5.29 25.67
C GLY A 512 -14.88 6.51 25.92
N GLY A 513 -14.08 6.46 26.99
CA GLY A 513 -13.31 7.60 27.50
C GLY A 513 -14.04 8.32 28.64
N ASN A 514 -13.53 9.48 29.04
CA ASN A 514 -14.13 10.33 30.07
C ASN A 514 -14.40 11.75 29.50
N THR A 515 -15.60 12.25 29.73
CA THR A 515 -16.14 13.53 29.20
C THR A 515 -15.86 14.74 30.09
N GLY A 516 -15.00 14.59 31.11
CA GLY A 516 -14.75 15.57 32.16
C GLY A 516 -15.74 15.48 33.32
N GLN A 517 -16.94 14.98 33.08
CA GLN A 517 -17.94 14.64 34.10
C GLN A 517 -17.78 13.18 34.56
N GLU A 518 -17.83 12.24 33.61
CA GLU A 518 -17.86 10.81 33.91
C GLU A 518 -17.23 9.96 32.78
N PRO A 519 -16.82 8.71 33.05
CA PRO A 519 -16.55 7.73 32.02
C PRO A 519 -17.83 7.35 31.27
N VAL A 520 -17.72 7.08 29.96
CA VAL A 520 -18.84 6.69 29.09
C VAL A 520 -18.59 5.35 28.39
N ASN A 521 -19.64 4.73 27.84
CA ASN A 521 -19.61 3.55 26.96
C ASN A 521 -20.39 3.77 25.65
N ASP A 522 -20.53 5.02 25.22
CA ASP A 522 -21.10 5.31 23.91
C ASP A 522 -20.13 4.93 22.78
N VAL A 523 -20.70 4.51 21.66
CA VAL A 523 -19.99 4.21 20.42
C VAL A 523 -20.39 5.24 19.38
N TRP A 524 -19.40 5.77 18.66
CA TRP A 524 -19.61 6.72 17.57
C TRP A 524 -18.88 6.27 16.32
N THR A 525 -19.52 6.45 15.17
CA THR A 525 -18.94 6.15 13.86
C THR A 525 -18.90 7.40 12.99
N PHE A 526 -17.86 7.52 12.18
CA PHE A 526 -17.69 8.56 11.18
C PHE A 526 -17.27 7.90 9.86
N ASN A 527 -18.02 8.13 8.79
CA ASN A 527 -17.75 7.53 7.48
C ASN A 527 -16.83 8.46 6.68
N LEU A 528 -15.65 7.97 6.33
CA LEU A 528 -14.61 8.73 5.62
C LEU A 528 -14.92 8.97 4.13
N GLU A 529 -15.82 8.18 3.54
CA GLU A 529 -16.14 8.21 2.11
C GLU A 529 -17.44 8.98 1.79
N LYS A 530 -18.23 9.32 2.82
CA LYS A 530 -19.54 9.97 2.66
C LYS A 530 -19.53 11.43 3.09
N SER A 531 -19.54 12.33 2.09
CA SER A 531 -19.81 13.76 2.28
C SER A 531 -21.33 14.05 2.26
N PRO A 532 -21.86 14.96 3.09
CA PRO A 532 -21.15 15.74 4.11
C PRO A 532 -20.71 14.88 5.29
N TYR A 533 -19.51 15.16 5.81
CA TYR A 533 -18.92 14.41 6.91
C TYR A 533 -19.68 14.65 8.21
N GLN A 534 -20.15 13.58 8.84
CA GLN A 534 -20.91 13.65 10.08
C GLN A 534 -20.58 12.45 10.99
N TRP A 535 -20.62 12.70 12.30
CA TRP A 535 -20.61 11.64 13.30
C TRP A 535 -22.02 11.07 13.48
N GLN A 536 -22.10 9.76 13.66
CA GLN A 536 -23.31 9.04 14.00
C GLN A 536 -23.07 8.25 15.29
N LYS A 537 -23.85 8.54 16.33
CA LYS A 537 -23.91 7.71 17.54
C LYS A 537 -24.57 6.37 17.18
N LEU A 538 -24.03 5.27 17.66
CA LEU A 538 -24.61 3.94 17.45
C LEU A 538 -25.44 3.49 18.65
N ASP A 539 -26.69 3.12 18.39
CA ASP A 539 -27.54 2.41 19.34
C ASP A 539 -27.28 0.90 19.24
N CYS A 540 -26.31 0.41 20.02
CA CYS A 540 -26.02 -1.02 20.11
C CYS A 540 -27.09 -1.71 20.96
N THR A 541 -27.76 -2.74 20.40
CA THR A 541 -28.94 -3.39 21.00
C THR A 541 -28.64 -4.61 21.90
N SER A 542 -27.36 -4.90 22.12
CA SER A 542 -26.87 -6.04 22.91
C SER A 542 -26.54 -5.66 24.36
N GLU A 543 -26.06 -6.64 25.14
CA GLU A 543 -25.25 -6.37 26.33
C GLU A 543 -24.10 -5.42 25.96
N LEU A 544 -23.87 -4.38 26.76
CA LEU A 544 -22.88 -3.33 26.50
C LEU A 544 -21.68 -3.48 27.45
N PRO A 545 -20.45 -3.19 27.01
CA PRO A 545 -19.32 -3.07 27.92
C PRO A 545 -19.56 -1.92 28.91
N ASN A 546 -19.11 -2.08 30.15
CA ASN A 546 -19.16 -1.02 31.17
C ASN A 546 -18.48 0.28 30.69
N ALA A 547 -19.01 1.42 31.14
CA ALA A 547 -18.43 2.76 30.94
C ALA A 547 -17.01 2.85 31.49
N ARG A 548 -16.06 3.26 30.63
CA ARG A 548 -14.63 3.06 30.89
C ARG A 548 -13.72 4.08 30.24
N VAL A 549 -12.63 4.41 30.92
CA VAL A 549 -11.53 5.26 30.44
C VAL A 549 -10.19 4.51 30.52
N TYR A 550 -9.25 4.86 29.66
CA TYR A 550 -7.91 4.25 29.58
C TYR A 550 -7.91 2.73 29.35
N HIS A 551 -8.93 2.23 28.65
CA HIS A 551 -8.92 0.91 28.04
C HIS A 551 -8.05 0.95 26.77
N SER A 552 -7.70 -0.22 26.22
CA SER A 552 -7.10 -0.32 24.89
C SER A 552 -8.11 -0.87 23.88
N ALA A 553 -7.85 -0.61 22.60
CA ALA A 553 -8.60 -1.20 21.49
C ALA A 553 -7.69 -1.42 20.29
N ALA A 554 -7.98 -2.44 19.50
CA ALA A 554 -7.29 -2.71 18.25
C ALA A 554 -8.23 -3.33 17.20
N PHE A 555 -7.88 -3.13 15.92
CA PHE A 555 -8.58 -3.74 14.78
C PHE A 555 -8.04 -5.14 14.52
N CYS A 556 -8.92 -6.15 14.48
CA CYS A 556 -8.57 -7.49 14.04
C CYS A 556 -8.85 -7.64 12.53
N ASN A 557 -7.81 -7.96 11.75
CA ASN A 557 -7.86 -8.08 10.30
C ASN A 557 -7.78 -9.53 9.77
N ALA A 558 -7.82 -10.53 10.66
CA ALA A 558 -7.67 -11.94 10.33
C ALA A 558 -8.50 -12.85 11.25
N GLY A 559 -8.62 -14.13 10.89
CA GLY A 559 -9.27 -15.16 11.71
C GLY A 559 -10.77 -14.95 11.94
N SER A 560 -11.25 -15.44 13.09
CA SER A 560 -12.67 -15.42 13.51
C SER A 560 -13.19 -14.01 13.81
N ALA A 561 -12.34 -13.15 14.36
CA ALA A 561 -12.66 -11.77 14.76
C ALA A 561 -12.37 -10.73 13.66
N ASN A 562 -12.04 -11.16 12.42
CA ASN A 562 -11.80 -10.27 11.29
C ASN A 562 -12.97 -9.29 11.09
N GLY A 563 -12.67 -8.00 10.99
CA GLY A 563 -13.65 -6.93 10.82
C GLY A 563 -14.16 -6.33 12.14
N MET A 564 -13.64 -6.77 13.29
CA MET A 564 -14.07 -6.30 14.62
C MET A 564 -13.07 -5.33 15.25
N MET A 565 -13.61 -4.36 16.00
CA MET A 565 -12.84 -3.61 17.00
C MET A 565 -12.88 -4.41 18.29
N VAL A 566 -11.72 -4.87 18.77
CA VAL A 566 -11.62 -5.61 20.03
C VAL A 566 -11.03 -4.68 21.09
N ILE A 567 -11.73 -4.56 22.23
CA ILE A 567 -11.31 -3.76 23.39
C ILE A 567 -10.85 -4.66 24.54
N PHE A 568 -9.96 -4.14 25.38
CA PHE A 568 -9.57 -4.81 26.62
C PHE A 568 -9.44 -3.82 27.80
N GLY A 569 -9.92 -4.28 28.96
CA GLY A 569 -9.70 -3.65 30.25
C GLY A 569 -10.16 -2.19 30.34
N GLY A 570 -9.36 -1.36 31.00
CA GLY A 570 -9.68 0.04 31.33
C GLY A 570 -10.10 0.23 32.78
N ARG A 571 -10.62 1.42 33.10
CA ARG A 571 -11.07 1.77 34.45
C ARG A 571 -12.47 2.40 34.44
N THR A 572 -13.32 1.95 35.35
CA THR A 572 -14.69 2.46 35.57
C THR A 572 -14.70 3.71 36.48
N ASN A 573 -15.89 4.27 36.73
CA ASN A 573 -16.09 5.51 37.49
C ASN A 573 -15.73 5.38 38.98
N ASP A 574 -16.01 4.22 39.58
CA ASP A 574 -15.60 3.79 40.93
C ASP A 574 -14.10 3.46 41.03
N LEU A 575 -13.32 3.80 39.99
CA LEU A 575 -11.89 3.56 39.88
C LEU A 575 -11.50 2.07 39.81
N THR A 576 -12.44 1.15 39.56
CA THR A 576 -12.15 -0.29 39.41
C THR A 576 -11.47 -0.59 38.07
N ALA A 577 -10.35 -1.31 38.10
CA ALA A 577 -9.67 -1.80 36.89
C ALA A 577 -10.40 -3.03 36.32
N LEU A 578 -10.49 -3.09 35.00
CA LEU A 578 -11.21 -4.14 34.26
C LEU A 578 -10.25 -5.12 33.56
N ASN A 579 -10.71 -6.35 33.35
CA ASN A 579 -10.05 -7.44 32.60
C ASN A 579 -10.99 -8.13 31.60
N ASP A 580 -12.09 -7.49 31.23
CA ASP A 580 -13.03 -7.99 30.25
C ASP A 580 -12.58 -7.62 28.82
N THR A 581 -12.83 -8.55 27.89
CA THR A 581 -12.58 -8.37 26.46
C THR A 581 -13.91 -8.36 25.71
N TRP A 582 -14.09 -7.42 24.80
CA TRP A 582 -15.28 -7.34 23.96
C TRP A 582 -14.91 -7.05 22.51
N GLY A 583 -15.62 -7.67 21.57
CA GLY A 583 -15.59 -7.35 20.15
C GLY A 583 -16.84 -6.57 19.75
N LEU A 584 -16.67 -5.38 19.18
CA LEU A 584 -17.72 -4.68 18.42
C LEU A 584 -17.68 -5.20 16.99
N ARG A 585 -18.79 -5.80 16.53
CA ARG A 585 -18.94 -6.27 15.15
C ARG A 585 -20.00 -5.47 14.42
N ARG A 586 -19.78 -5.26 13.12
CA ARG A 586 -20.79 -4.79 12.18
C ARG A 586 -21.40 -5.99 11.48
N HIS A 587 -22.72 -6.11 11.50
CA HIS A 587 -23.44 -7.08 10.67
C HIS A 587 -23.66 -6.50 9.27
N LYS A 588 -24.14 -7.38 8.39
CA LYS A 588 -24.26 -7.12 6.96
C LYS A 588 -25.47 -6.24 6.63
N ASP A 589 -26.53 -6.35 7.43
CA ASP A 589 -27.66 -5.42 7.54
C ASP A 589 -27.30 -4.04 8.13
N GLY A 590 -26.03 -3.82 8.48
CA GLY A 590 -25.52 -2.54 8.99
C GLY A 590 -25.72 -2.30 10.48
N ARG A 591 -26.38 -3.20 11.23
CA ARG A 591 -26.49 -3.07 12.69
C ARG A 591 -25.15 -3.37 13.36
N TRP A 592 -24.97 -2.84 14.56
CA TRP A 592 -23.78 -3.04 15.38
C TRP A 592 -24.15 -3.65 16.72
N ASP A 593 -23.38 -4.63 17.17
CA ASP A 593 -23.53 -5.23 18.49
C ASP A 593 -22.18 -5.56 19.12
N TRP A 594 -22.18 -5.58 20.45
CA TRP A 594 -21.05 -5.98 21.26
C TRP A 594 -21.16 -7.46 21.62
N VAL A 595 -20.02 -8.15 21.58
CA VAL A 595 -19.89 -9.56 21.94
C VAL A 595 -18.78 -9.68 22.96
N LYS A 596 -19.09 -10.25 24.13
CA LYS A 596 -18.07 -10.59 25.12
C LYS A 596 -17.20 -11.73 24.59
N ALA A 597 -15.88 -11.59 24.70
CA ALA A 597 -14.98 -12.62 24.19
C ALA A 597 -15.15 -13.94 24.97
N PRO A 598 -15.13 -15.09 24.28
CA PRO A 598 -15.13 -16.40 24.94
C PRO A 598 -13.80 -16.67 25.65
N TYR A 599 -13.85 -17.39 26.77
CA TYR A 599 -12.68 -17.89 27.49
C TYR A 599 -12.74 -19.42 27.49
N LYS A 600 -11.82 -20.07 26.76
CA LYS A 600 -11.81 -21.54 26.62
C LYS A 600 -11.33 -22.24 27.90
N ASN A 601 -10.30 -21.71 28.55
CA ASN A 601 -9.85 -22.14 29.87
C ASN A 601 -10.46 -21.24 30.96
N GLN A 602 -11.55 -21.68 31.60
CA GLN A 602 -12.18 -20.96 32.72
C GLN A 602 -11.26 -20.77 33.95
N ASN A 603 -10.13 -21.49 34.00
CA ASN A 603 -9.14 -21.41 35.08
C ASN A 603 -8.11 -20.27 34.89
N TYR A 604 -8.03 -19.64 33.72
CA TYR A 604 -7.15 -18.49 33.50
C TYR A 604 -7.96 -17.22 33.23
N ILE A 605 -7.75 -16.22 34.08
CA ILE A 605 -8.37 -14.90 33.98
C ILE A 605 -7.23 -13.89 33.81
N PRO A 606 -7.26 -13.03 32.77
CA PRO A 606 -6.21 -12.04 32.55
C PRO A 606 -6.26 -10.94 33.62
N GLU A 607 -5.13 -10.27 33.84
CA GLU A 607 -4.98 -9.33 34.95
C GLU A 607 -5.68 -7.98 34.67
N PRO A 608 -6.47 -7.45 35.62
CA PRO A 608 -7.22 -6.19 35.43
C PRO A 608 -6.30 -4.98 35.37
N ARG A 609 -6.44 -4.20 34.29
CA ARG A 609 -5.46 -3.17 33.94
C ARG A 609 -6.05 -2.01 33.14
N TYR A 610 -5.42 -0.85 33.31
CA TYR A 610 -5.69 0.37 32.53
C TYR A 610 -4.38 1.07 32.16
N GLN A 611 -4.41 1.96 31.17
CA GLN A 611 -3.23 2.66 30.61
C GLN A 611 -2.17 1.72 30.02
N HIS A 612 -2.64 0.58 29.50
CA HIS A 612 -1.92 -0.35 28.63
C HIS A 612 -2.22 -0.03 27.16
N SER A 613 -1.52 -0.69 26.23
CA SER A 613 -1.87 -0.69 24.82
C SER A 613 -2.24 -2.09 24.32
N SER A 614 -2.89 -2.17 23.17
CA SER A 614 -3.18 -3.41 22.46
C SER A 614 -2.86 -3.30 20.97
N ILE A 615 -2.28 -4.34 20.38
CA ILE A 615 -1.98 -4.42 18.94
C ILE A 615 -2.33 -5.82 18.43
N PHE A 616 -2.86 -5.92 17.20
CA PHE A 616 -3.03 -7.21 16.52
C PHE A 616 -1.84 -7.59 15.64
N ILE A 617 -1.54 -8.88 15.61
CA ILE A 617 -0.69 -9.53 14.59
C ILE A 617 -1.45 -10.74 14.09
N GLY A 618 -2.08 -10.62 12.92
CA GLY A 618 -3.05 -11.61 12.46
C GLY A 618 -4.17 -11.81 13.49
N THR A 619 -4.26 -13.02 14.05
CA THR A 619 -5.33 -13.41 14.98
C THR A 619 -4.99 -13.14 16.45
N LEU A 620 -3.74 -12.75 16.74
CA LEU A 620 -3.20 -12.56 18.08
C LEU A 620 -3.37 -11.10 18.54
N MET A 621 -4.09 -10.88 19.63
CA MET A 621 -4.17 -9.59 20.33
C MET A 621 -3.12 -9.53 21.43
N LEU A 622 -2.09 -8.70 21.24
CA LEU A 622 -1.02 -8.47 22.21
C LEU A 622 -1.47 -7.38 23.20
N VAL A 623 -1.51 -7.69 24.50
CA VAL A 623 -1.89 -6.78 25.59
C VAL A 623 -0.64 -6.38 26.38
N ILE A 624 -0.26 -5.11 26.25
CA ILE A 624 1.10 -4.65 26.55
C ILE A 624 1.10 -3.70 27.76
N GLY A 625 1.73 -4.15 28.85
CA GLY A 625 1.93 -3.37 30.07
C GLY A 625 0.64 -2.90 30.74
N GLY A 626 0.64 -1.67 31.25
CA GLY A 626 -0.44 -1.06 32.03
C GLY A 626 -0.20 -1.09 33.54
N ARG A 627 -1.24 -0.72 34.30
CA ARG A 627 -1.28 -0.78 35.77
C ARG A 627 -2.63 -1.26 36.28
N SER A 628 -2.62 -1.89 37.45
CA SER A 628 -3.78 -2.35 38.20
C SER A 628 -4.16 -1.24 39.21
N ASN A 629 -5.07 -1.55 40.13
CA ASN A 629 -5.40 -0.66 41.23
C ASN A 629 -4.39 -0.69 42.39
N LEU A 630 -3.43 -1.62 42.37
CA LEU A 630 -2.36 -1.70 43.37
C LEU A 630 -1.08 -1.04 42.84
N VAL A 631 -0.32 -0.43 43.74
CA VAL A 631 0.96 0.22 43.42
C VAL A 631 2.06 -0.84 43.36
N GLN A 632 2.89 -0.82 42.30
CA GLN A 632 4.00 -1.76 42.03
C GLN A 632 3.63 -3.21 41.64
N ASP A 633 2.38 -3.48 41.22
CA ASP A 633 1.99 -4.81 40.71
C ASP A 633 2.78 -5.25 39.45
N PHE A 634 3.15 -6.54 39.42
CA PHE A 634 3.88 -7.17 38.31
C PHE A 634 2.96 -7.72 37.23
N ILE A 635 2.41 -6.83 36.42
CA ILE A 635 1.40 -7.19 35.42
C ILE A 635 2.03 -7.88 34.19
N PRO A 636 1.60 -9.10 33.84
CA PRO A 636 2.18 -9.88 32.74
C PRO A 636 1.96 -9.22 31.37
N PHE A 637 2.87 -9.50 30.43
CA PHE A 637 2.55 -9.39 29.02
C PHE A 637 1.62 -10.54 28.64
N GLU A 638 0.46 -10.25 28.07
CA GLU A 638 -0.58 -11.25 27.78
C GLU A 638 -0.95 -11.21 26.31
N ILE A 639 -1.25 -12.37 25.74
CA ILE A 639 -1.73 -12.50 24.36
C ILE A 639 -3.04 -13.28 24.36
N TYR A 640 -4.06 -12.74 23.70
CA TYR A 640 -5.30 -13.43 23.44
C TYR A 640 -5.33 -13.86 21.97
N ASP A 641 -5.44 -15.17 21.70
CA ASP A 641 -5.65 -15.67 20.34
C ASP A 641 -7.15 -15.77 20.05
N THR A 642 -7.60 -14.98 19.07
CA THR A 642 -9.02 -14.94 18.68
C THR A 642 -9.51 -16.23 18.00
N GLU A 643 -8.62 -17.07 17.45
CA GLU A 643 -9.02 -18.36 16.86
C GLU A 643 -9.24 -19.43 17.92
N THR A 644 -8.27 -19.61 18.83
CA THR A 644 -8.36 -20.64 19.88
C THR A 644 -9.18 -20.20 21.09
N SER A 645 -9.40 -18.89 21.28
CA SER A 645 -10.01 -18.29 22.48
C SER A 645 -9.23 -18.59 23.77
N ASP A 646 -7.91 -18.76 23.63
CA ASP A 646 -6.95 -19.01 24.71
C ASP A 646 -6.12 -17.76 25.02
N TRP A 647 -5.69 -17.66 26.27
CA TRP A 647 -4.79 -16.61 26.78
C TRP A 647 -3.41 -17.20 27.07
N TYR A 648 -2.37 -16.52 26.61
CA TYR A 648 -0.96 -16.86 26.82
C TYR A 648 -0.32 -15.81 27.73
N LYS A 649 0.30 -16.25 28.84
CA LYS A 649 0.97 -15.40 29.82
C LYS A 649 2.47 -15.41 29.58
N PHE A 650 3.07 -14.22 29.49
CA PHE A 650 4.51 -14.00 29.42
C PHE A 650 4.98 -13.12 30.57
N GLN A 651 6.30 -13.00 30.71
CA GLN A 651 6.94 -12.17 31.73
C GLN A 651 6.50 -10.69 31.62
N SER A 652 6.33 -10.04 32.76
CA SER A 652 5.78 -8.68 32.90
C SER A 652 6.60 -7.60 32.19
N ILE A 653 5.91 -6.75 31.41
CA ILE A 653 6.46 -5.51 30.85
C ILE A 653 5.99 -4.35 31.72
N MET A 654 6.85 -3.86 32.61
CA MET A 654 6.52 -2.92 33.70
C MET A 654 6.38 -1.46 33.23
N ARG A 655 5.50 -1.20 32.26
CA ARG A 655 5.36 0.12 31.61
C ARG A 655 3.91 0.52 31.37
N PHE A 656 3.53 1.75 31.69
CA PHE A 656 2.17 2.29 31.51
C PHE A 656 2.15 3.71 30.94
N ARG A 657 1.04 4.14 30.33
CA ARG A 657 0.91 5.41 29.55
C ARG A 657 1.95 5.56 28.41
N HIS A 658 2.39 4.44 27.85
CA HIS A 658 3.33 4.40 26.73
C HIS A 658 2.59 4.34 25.39
N SER A 659 3.28 4.68 24.31
CA SER A 659 2.85 4.33 22.95
C SER A 659 3.53 3.04 22.51
N SER A 660 2.88 2.28 21.63
CA SER A 660 3.45 1.08 21.03
C SER A 660 3.08 0.97 19.55
N TRP A 661 3.98 0.38 18.76
CA TRP A 661 3.74 0.04 17.35
C TRP A 661 4.44 -1.27 17.00
N ILE A 662 4.13 -1.82 15.83
CA ILE A 662 4.73 -3.05 15.31
C ILE A 662 5.36 -2.78 13.93
N ASP A 663 6.54 -3.33 13.69
CA ASP A 663 7.10 -3.51 12.35
C ASP A 663 7.50 -4.98 12.17
N LYS A 664 6.82 -5.66 11.24
CA LYS A 664 6.91 -7.11 11.01
C LYS A 664 6.69 -7.92 12.30
N HIS A 665 7.76 -8.46 12.88
CA HIS A 665 7.76 -9.29 14.10
C HIS A 665 8.40 -8.60 15.31
N TYR A 666 8.78 -7.33 15.17
CA TYR A 666 9.32 -6.52 16.26
C TYR A 666 8.20 -5.65 16.84
N LEU A 667 7.92 -5.84 18.12
CA LEU A 667 7.09 -4.95 18.92
C LEU A 667 7.96 -3.85 19.52
N TYR A 668 7.51 -2.60 19.39
CA TYR A 668 8.18 -1.43 19.96
C TYR A 668 7.28 -0.75 20.98
N LEU A 669 7.87 -0.27 22.08
CA LEU A 669 7.24 0.56 23.10
C LEU A 669 8.06 1.83 23.28
N HIS A 670 7.43 3.01 23.36
CA HIS A 670 8.11 4.27 23.64
C HIS A 670 7.45 5.05 24.78
N GLY A 671 8.31 5.67 25.59
CA GLY A 671 7.93 6.54 26.70
C GLY A 671 7.03 5.87 27.73
N GLY A 672 6.21 6.67 28.40
CA GLY A 672 5.39 6.28 29.53
C GLY A 672 6.14 6.36 30.86
N PHE A 673 5.67 5.61 31.85
CA PHE A 673 6.29 5.45 33.16
C PHE A 673 6.64 3.99 33.40
N ASN A 674 7.74 3.74 34.11
CA ASN A 674 8.07 2.42 34.63
C ASN A 674 7.34 2.20 35.97
N SER A 675 6.85 0.99 36.23
CA SER A 675 6.02 0.71 37.43
C SER A 675 6.76 0.86 38.77
N ASP A 676 8.10 0.83 38.76
CA ASP A 676 8.97 1.06 39.92
C ASP A 676 9.30 2.55 40.13
N GLN A 677 9.14 3.39 39.10
CA GLN A 677 9.34 4.84 39.13
C GLN A 677 8.11 5.58 38.56
N PRO A 678 6.91 5.45 39.19
CA PRO A 678 5.64 5.89 38.61
C PRO A 678 5.48 7.42 38.43
N ASN A 679 6.44 8.21 38.91
CA ASN A 679 6.44 9.68 38.84
C ASN A 679 7.47 10.25 37.83
N ILE A 680 8.41 9.41 37.36
CA ILE A 680 9.48 9.81 36.44
C ILE A 680 9.17 9.18 35.07
N PRO A 681 8.81 9.98 34.04
CA PRO A 681 8.63 9.43 32.72
C PRO A 681 9.96 8.96 32.12
N THR A 682 9.91 8.02 31.19
CA THR A 682 11.07 7.56 30.40
C THR A 682 10.99 8.07 28.96
N GLN A 683 12.15 8.12 28.28
CA GLN A 683 12.30 8.37 26.84
C GLN A 683 12.80 7.14 26.08
N GLU A 684 13.00 6.02 26.78
CA GLU A 684 13.56 4.80 26.20
C GLU A 684 12.57 4.15 25.22
N ILE A 685 13.09 3.66 24.09
CA ILE A 685 12.38 2.74 23.21
C ILE A 685 12.78 1.31 23.59
N LEU A 686 11.79 0.46 23.87
CA LEU A 686 11.99 -0.98 24.06
C LEU A 686 11.61 -1.70 22.78
N LYS A 687 12.49 -2.55 22.27
CA LYS A 687 12.24 -3.46 21.14
C LYS A 687 12.20 -4.89 21.64
N LEU A 688 11.13 -5.60 21.27
CA LEU A 688 10.88 -7.00 21.61
C LEU A 688 10.75 -7.82 20.34
N ASP A 689 11.59 -8.84 20.20
CA ASP A 689 11.54 -9.80 19.11
C ASP A 689 10.55 -10.93 19.45
N LEU A 690 9.41 -10.94 18.75
CA LEU A 690 8.35 -11.91 19.02
C LEU A 690 8.71 -13.32 18.56
N ASN A 691 9.60 -13.50 17.56
CA ASN A 691 10.12 -14.82 17.21
C ASN A 691 10.97 -15.39 18.35
N LYS A 692 11.87 -14.57 18.92
CA LYS A 692 12.70 -14.98 20.07
C LYS A 692 11.88 -15.27 21.33
N LEU A 693 10.76 -14.57 21.52
CA LEU A 693 9.83 -14.75 22.66
C LEU A 693 8.96 -16.01 22.47
N PHE A 694 8.36 -16.19 21.29
CA PHE A 694 7.48 -17.32 21.00
C PHE A 694 8.24 -18.62 20.76
N ALA A 695 9.58 -18.61 20.72
CA ALA A 695 10.45 -19.76 20.49
C ALA A 695 10.11 -21.05 21.28
N GLN A 696 9.46 -20.94 22.45
CA GLN A 696 9.02 -22.07 23.28
C GLN A 696 7.52 -22.43 23.14
N THR A 697 6.76 -21.71 22.31
CA THR A 697 5.32 -21.89 22.05
C THR A 697 5.08 -22.11 20.55
N PRO A 698 5.24 -23.35 20.02
CA PRO A 698 5.23 -23.62 18.58
C PRO A 698 3.99 -23.13 17.83
N GLN A 699 2.83 -23.09 18.49
CA GLN A 699 1.57 -22.59 17.92
C GLN A 699 1.67 -21.10 17.53
N LEU A 700 2.20 -20.26 18.41
CA LEU A 700 2.34 -18.82 18.18
C LEU A 700 3.44 -18.52 17.14
N ILE A 701 4.54 -19.29 17.11
CA ILE A 701 5.55 -19.17 16.05
C ILE A 701 4.93 -19.53 14.69
N TRP A 702 4.16 -20.62 14.63
CA TRP A 702 3.53 -21.07 13.40
C TRP A 702 2.56 -20.01 12.86
N GLN A 703 1.65 -19.48 13.70
CA GLN A 703 0.77 -18.37 13.32
C GLN A 703 1.57 -17.13 12.86
N LEU A 704 2.63 -16.75 13.57
CA LEU A 704 3.45 -15.58 13.21
C LEU A 704 4.28 -15.77 11.93
N ASN A 705 4.69 -17.00 11.61
CA ASN A 705 5.40 -17.33 10.36
C ASN A 705 4.46 -17.54 9.16
N THR A 706 3.22 -18.02 9.36
CA THR A 706 2.23 -18.09 8.27
C THR A 706 1.87 -16.71 7.71
N LEU A 707 2.14 -15.64 8.45
CA LEU A 707 1.98 -14.25 8.00
C LEU A 707 3.17 -13.71 7.17
N ARG A 708 4.24 -14.49 6.98
CA ARG A 708 5.51 -14.02 6.37
C ARG A 708 5.79 -14.49 4.94
N ASN A 709 5.08 -15.48 4.42
CA ASN A 709 5.37 -16.14 3.11
C ASN A 709 6.82 -16.69 2.97
N ASP A 710 7.49 -17.02 4.07
CA ASP A 710 8.81 -17.69 4.06
C ASP A 710 8.66 -19.20 3.80
N ASN A 711 8.75 -19.64 2.54
CA ASN A 711 8.68 -21.05 2.11
C ASN A 711 9.96 -21.87 2.43
N THR A 712 10.55 -21.70 3.62
CA THR A 712 11.90 -22.21 3.95
C THR A 712 11.99 -23.04 5.24
N PHE A 713 10.99 -23.89 5.52
CA PHE A 713 11.19 -25.04 6.42
C PHE A 713 10.51 -26.33 5.91
N MET A 714 11.31 -27.18 5.25
CA MET A 714 10.99 -28.60 5.08
C MET A 714 10.95 -29.29 6.45
N GLN A 715 9.95 -30.14 6.68
CA GLN A 715 9.78 -30.84 7.95
C GLN A 715 10.93 -31.81 8.26
N PRO A 716 11.41 -31.89 9.52
CA PRO A 716 12.20 -33.04 9.97
C PRO A 716 11.29 -34.27 10.04
N ARG A 717 11.58 -35.30 9.24
CA ARG A 717 10.91 -36.61 9.37
C ARG A 717 11.28 -37.26 10.70
N PRO A 718 10.34 -37.88 11.43
CA PRO A 718 10.67 -38.80 12.52
C PRO A 718 11.47 -40.00 11.98
N PRO A 719 12.40 -40.58 12.78
CA PRO A 719 13.23 -41.69 12.32
C PRO A 719 12.40 -42.97 12.09
N GLN A 720 12.80 -43.72 11.06
CA GLN A 720 12.23 -45.02 10.72
C GLN A 720 12.58 -46.07 11.79
N ASN A 721 11.63 -46.96 12.09
CA ASN A 721 11.93 -48.30 12.60
C ASN A 721 11.31 -49.33 11.68
N LEU A 722 12.11 -50.30 11.24
CA LEU A 722 11.73 -51.33 10.27
C LEU A 722 11.11 -52.55 10.97
N SER A 723 10.08 -53.15 10.35
CA SER A 723 9.96 -54.62 10.28
C SER A 723 8.98 -55.06 9.19
N ASN A 724 9.51 -55.81 8.23
CA ASN A 724 8.82 -56.47 7.12
C ASN A 724 7.64 -57.36 7.58
N ASN A 725 6.55 -57.44 6.81
CA ASN A 725 6.46 -58.40 5.69
C ASN A 725 5.12 -58.35 4.92
N ASN A 726 5.18 -58.88 3.70
CA ASN A 726 4.12 -58.98 2.69
C ASN A 726 2.78 -59.58 3.15
N THR A 727 1.67 -59.05 2.62
CA THR A 727 0.75 -59.82 1.75
C THR A 727 -0.19 -58.89 0.98
N GLN A 728 -0.36 -59.13 -0.32
CA GLN A 728 -1.45 -58.54 -1.10
C GLN A 728 -2.71 -59.37 -0.86
N ASP A 729 -3.70 -58.81 -0.15
CA ASP A 729 -5.13 -58.98 -0.44
C ASP A 729 -5.98 -58.19 0.59
N GLN A 730 -7.20 -57.79 0.17
CA GLN A 730 -8.25 -57.07 0.94
C GLN A 730 -8.37 -55.54 0.77
N PHE A 731 -8.44 -55.06 -0.48
CA PHE A 731 -9.23 -53.85 -0.81
C PHE A 731 -10.57 -54.22 -1.48
N ARG A 732 -11.40 -54.97 -0.73
CA ARG A 732 -12.82 -55.19 -1.01
C ARG A 732 -13.59 -55.31 0.31
N ARG A 733 -14.17 -54.20 0.79
CA ARG A 733 -15.41 -54.05 1.61
C ARG A 733 -15.33 -52.85 2.56
N THR A 734 -15.82 -51.70 2.10
CA THR A 734 -16.44 -50.65 2.96
C THR A 734 -17.44 -49.84 2.14
N ASN A 735 -18.43 -50.55 1.60
CA ASN A 735 -19.76 -50.03 1.33
C ASN A 735 -20.75 -50.97 2.05
N PHE A 736 -21.94 -50.45 2.39
CA PHE A 736 -22.89 -50.96 3.39
C PHE A 736 -22.54 -50.63 4.85
N PHE A 737 -22.99 -49.46 5.32
CA PHE A 737 -23.99 -49.35 6.40
C PHE A 737 -24.56 -47.93 6.48
N THR A 738 -25.32 -47.52 5.45
CA THR A 738 -26.03 -46.23 5.43
C THR A 738 -27.46 -46.39 4.92
N GLN A 739 -28.29 -47.19 5.61
CA GLN A 739 -29.75 -47.05 5.63
C GLN A 739 -30.40 -47.98 6.69
N GLN A 740 -31.47 -47.47 7.31
CA GLN A 740 -32.43 -48.16 8.20
C GLN A 740 -31.94 -48.71 9.56
N LEU A 741 -32.11 -47.90 10.61
CA LEU A 741 -33.14 -48.03 11.67
C LEU A 741 -32.85 -46.88 12.68
N ASN A 742 -33.63 -45.80 12.81
CA ASN A 742 -35.02 -45.75 13.25
C ASN A 742 -35.67 -47.10 13.57
N GLN A 743 -35.47 -47.61 14.79
CA GLN A 743 -36.53 -47.72 15.81
C GLN A 743 -36.03 -48.40 17.10
N GLN A 744 -36.53 -47.89 18.24
CA GLN A 744 -36.72 -48.60 19.52
C GLN A 744 -35.49 -49.13 20.30
N THR A 745 -35.01 -48.29 21.22
CA THR A 745 -34.63 -48.64 22.62
C THR A 745 -34.43 -47.30 23.35
N GLN A 746 -35.48 -46.56 23.71
CA GLN A 746 -36.37 -46.80 24.85
C GLN A 746 -35.62 -47.17 26.15
N GLN A 747 -35.60 -46.20 27.07
CA GLN A 747 -35.04 -46.31 28.41
C GLN A 747 -35.95 -47.12 29.34
N GLN A 748 -35.34 -47.81 30.30
CA GLN A 748 -35.91 -48.02 31.63
C GLN A 748 -34.95 -47.48 32.71
N ILE A 749 -35.37 -46.87 33.83
CA ILE A 749 -36.55 -46.03 34.11
C ILE A 749 -36.36 -45.40 35.52
N CYS A 750 -37.00 -44.24 35.81
CA CYS A 750 -37.01 -43.52 37.11
C CYS A 750 -35.63 -42.97 37.58
N ILE A 751 -35.50 -41.84 38.29
CA ILE A 751 -36.37 -40.98 39.15
C ILE A 751 -36.02 -39.49 38.80
N SER A 752 -36.86 -38.45 38.75
CA SER A 752 -38.31 -38.22 38.98
C SER A 752 -38.84 -37.07 38.06
N SER A 753 -39.98 -36.45 38.40
CA SER A 753 -40.74 -35.45 37.61
C SER A 753 -40.94 -34.10 38.30
N ALA A 754 -41.40 -33.09 37.52
CA ALA A 754 -41.92 -31.76 37.87
C ALA A 754 -40.86 -30.66 38.18
N ASN A 755 -40.99 -29.40 37.71
CA ASN A 755 -42.20 -28.67 37.29
C ASN A 755 -42.04 -27.82 36.01
N ASN A 756 -43.18 -27.52 35.36
CA ASN A 756 -43.28 -26.64 34.19
C ASN A 756 -42.79 -25.20 34.47
N GLN A 757 -42.01 -24.64 33.55
CA GLN A 757 -42.17 -23.23 33.17
C GLN A 757 -42.69 -23.15 31.74
N ASN A 758 -44.00 -22.99 31.61
CA ASN A 758 -44.65 -22.68 30.34
C ASN A 758 -44.10 -21.36 29.82
N ILE A 759 -43.43 -21.37 28.65
CA ILE A 759 -43.09 -20.16 27.91
C ILE A 759 -44.41 -19.56 27.39
N ARG A 760 -45.06 -18.75 28.21
CA ARG A 760 -46.21 -17.94 27.81
C ARG A 760 -45.67 -16.72 27.07
N LEU A 761 -45.80 -16.73 25.75
CA LEU A 761 -45.80 -15.50 24.98
C LEU A 761 -46.82 -14.53 25.59
N ALA A 762 -46.41 -13.29 25.82
CA ALA A 762 -47.31 -12.27 26.36
C ALA A 762 -48.49 -12.10 25.40
N ASN A 763 -49.70 -12.35 25.88
CA ASN A 763 -50.93 -12.19 25.11
C ASN A 763 -51.28 -10.71 24.83
N GLN A 764 -50.49 -9.78 25.37
CA GLN A 764 -50.64 -8.33 25.28
C GLN A 764 -49.26 -7.71 25.08
N ALA A 765 -49.15 -6.81 24.11
CA ALA A 765 -48.00 -5.92 23.90
C ALA A 765 -48.30 -4.54 24.49
N PHE A 766 -47.27 -3.81 24.88
CA PHE A 766 -47.37 -2.40 25.25
C PHE A 766 -46.82 -1.56 24.10
N VAL A 767 -47.59 -0.57 23.65
CA VAL A 767 -47.25 0.28 22.51
C VAL A 767 -47.28 1.73 22.98
N THR A 768 -46.18 2.46 22.77
CA THR A 768 -46.04 3.87 23.14
C THR A 768 -46.24 4.75 21.90
N MET A 769 -47.27 5.60 21.92
CA MET A 769 -47.62 6.43 20.76
C MET A 769 -47.01 7.82 20.89
N ILE A 770 -45.74 7.93 20.48
CA ILE A 770 -44.90 9.17 20.47
C ILE A 770 -44.57 9.69 21.88
N TYR A 771 -43.29 9.97 22.12
CA TYR A 771 -42.82 10.53 23.39
C TYR A 771 -43.02 12.06 23.39
N ASP A 772 -44.03 12.51 24.13
CA ASP A 772 -44.27 13.93 24.43
C ASP A 772 -43.61 14.25 25.80
N PRO A 773 -42.52 15.02 25.87
CA PRO A 773 -41.73 15.20 27.10
C PRO A 773 -42.47 15.94 28.22
N GLU A 774 -43.62 16.58 27.95
CA GLU A 774 -44.39 17.32 28.96
C GLU A 774 -45.55 16.52 29.59
N LYS A 775 -45.79 15.26 29.17
CA LYS A 775 -46.91 14.44 29.68
C LYS A 775 -46.45 13.19 30.42
N ASP A 776 -47.14 12.90 31.53
CA ASP A 776 -46.83 11.76 32.40
C ASP A 776 -46.84 10.41 31.65
N ILE A 777 -45.74 9.67 31.80
CA ILE A 777 -45.40 8.46 31.04
C ILE A 777 -46.48 7.38 31.19
N ALA A 778 -47.12 7.29 32.35
CA ALA A 778 -48.18 6.31 32.62
C ALA A 778 -49.37 6.39 31.64
N ASN A 779 -49.63 7.57 31.04
CA ASN A 779 -50.72 7.78 30.09
C ASN A 779 -50.30 7.61 28.62
N GLN A 780 -48.99 7.52 28.32
CA GLN A 780 -48.46 7.36 26.95
C GLN A 780 -48.32 5.89 26.52
N VAL A 781 -48.34 4.95 27.48
CA VAL A 781 -48.18 3.51 27.24
C VAL A 781 -49.53 2.83 27.12
N LYS A 782 -49.91 2.38 25.90
CA LYS A 782 -51.18 1.70 25.65
C LYS A 782 -50.99 0.18 25.59
N LYS A 783 -51.81 -0.57 26.35
CA LYS A 783 -51.75 -2.04 26.41
C LYS A 783 -52.72 -2.67 25.41
N ILE A 784 -52.21 -3.49 24.49
CA ILE A 784 -52.94 -3.96 23.29
C ILE A 784 -52.80 -5.49 23.16
N PRO A 785 -53.88 -6.26 22.94
CA PRO A 785 -53.78 -7.70 22.68
C PRO A 785 -52.92 -8.01 21.44
N ILE A 786 -52.01 -8.98 21.55
CA ILE A 786 -50.97 -9.23 20.54
C ILE A 786 -51.54 -9.68 19.17
N ASN A 787 -52.74 -10.26 19.19
CA ASN A 787 -53.53 -10.63 18.01
C ASN A 787 -54.23 -9.44 17.31
N LYS A 788 -54.28 -8.25 17.92
CA LYS A 788 -54.77 -7.00 17.29
C LYS A 788 -53.63 -6.08 16.80
N LEU A 789 -52.37 -6.44 17.02
CA LEU A 789 -51.21 -5.59 16.67
C LEU A 789 -51.15 -5.25 15.17
N LYS A 790 -51.55 -6.18 14.29
CA LYS A 790 -51.60 -5.98 12.84
C LYS A 790 -52.59 -4.90 12.39
N ASP A 791 -53.63 -4.63 13.17
CA ASP A 791 -54.62 -3.59 12.83
C ASP A 791 -54.26 -2.21 13.40
N GLU A 792 -53.40 -2.14 14.43
CA GLU A 792 -52.85 -0.87 14.93
C GLU A 792 -51.71 -0.32 14.05
N HIS A 793 -50.94 -1.20 13.39
CA HIS A 793 -49.98 -0.76 12.35
C HIS A 793 -50.67 0.09 11.25
N LYS A 794 -51.90 -0.26 10.86
CA LYS A 794 -52.70 0.50 9.88
C LYS A 794 -53.10 1.90 10.36
N LYS A 795 -53.01 2.20 11.67
CA LYS A 795 -53.26 3.53 12.24
C LYS A 795 -51.98 4.35 12.46
N LEU A 796 -50.83 3.68 12.53
CA LEU A 796 -49.51 4.31 12.70
C LEU A 796 -48.97 4.95 11.42
N GLY A 797 -49.55 4.66 10.25
CA GLY A 797 -49.11 5.15 8.93
C GLY A 797 -49.36 6.64 8.63
N LEU A 798 -49.36 7.53 9.62
CA LEU A 798 -49.68 8.95 9.45
C LEU A 798 -48.61 9.95 9.96
N PHE A 799 -47.51 9.50 10.58
CA PHE A 799 -46.54 10.42 11.23
C PHE A 799 -45.05 10.20 10.92
N PHE A 800 -44.71 9.42 9.88
CA PHE A 800 -43.37 9.46 9.26
C PHE A 800 -43.51 9.84 7.78
N GLN A 801 -43.44 11.14 7.50
CA GLN A 801 -43.44 11.70 6.14
C GLN A 801 -42.29 12.72 5.98
N ASP A 802 -41.04 12.24 6.00
CA ASP A 802 -39.97 12.94 5.28
C ASP A 802 -40.01 12.51 3.82
N LEU A 803 -40.76 13.28 3.03
CA LEU A 803 -41.24 12.95 1.68
C LEU A 803 -40.15 12.71 0.62
N ASN A 804 -38.86 12.91 0.91
CA ASN A 804 -37.79 12.76 -0.10
C ASN A 804 -36.97 11.46 0.05
N PHE A 805 -36.76 10.94 1.26
CA PHE A 805 -35.94 9.73 1.44
C PHE A 805 -36.76 8.43 1.28
N GLN A 806 -37.99 8.40 1.79
CA GLN A 806 -38.92 7.29 1.50
C GLN A 806 -39.19 7.19 0.01
N ASN A 807 -39.41 8.31 -0.67
CA ASN A 807 -39.67 8.31 -2.11
C ASN A 807 -38.51 7.72 -2.93
N GLN A 808 -37.24 7.96 -2.58
CA GLN A 808 -36.12 7.32 -3.29
C GLN A 808 -36.03 5.81 -3.01
N SER A 809 -36.05 5.39 -1.75
CA SER A 809 -35.96 3.96 -1.40
C SER A 809 -37.14 3.16 -1.97
N GLN A 810 -38.36 3.70 -1.86
CA GLN A 810 -39.56 3.08 -2.40
C GLN A 810 -39.58 3.11 -3.94
N PHE A 811 -39.03 4.15 -4.58
CA PHE A 811 -38.86 4.20 -6.04
C PHE A 811 -37.87 3.14 -6.54
N PHE A 812 -36.74 2.95 -5.86
CA PHE A 812 -35.80 1.87 -6.20
C PHE A 812 -36.41 0.48 -6.00
N GLU A 813 -37.11 0.23 -4.89
CA GLU A 813 -37.81 -1.05 -4.71
C GLU A 813 -38.91 -1.27 -5.76
N GLN A 814 -39.72 -0.25 -6.08
CA GLN A 814 -40.74 -0.34 -7.14
C GLN A 814 -40.13 -0.54 -8.53
N MET A 815 -38.95 0.02 -8.80
CA MET A 815 -38.23 -0.15 -10.07
C MET A 815 -37.61 -1.55 -10.20
N LEU A 816 -37.05 -2.10 -9.12
CA LEU A 816 -36.39 -3.40 -9.09
C LEU A 816 -37.36 -4.59 -8.91
N ALA A 817 -38.52 -4.38 -8.28
CA ALA A 817 -39.48 -5.44 -7.97
C ALA A 817 -39.93 -6.28 -9.19
N PRO A 818 -40.23 -5.71 -10.38
CA PRO A 818 -40.62 -6.50 -11.56
C PRO A 818 -39.54 -7.49 -11.99
N PHE A 819 -38.27 -7.12 -11.86
CA PHE A 819 -37.13 -7.96 -12.20
C PHE A 819 -36.91 -9.04 -11.14
N LEU A 820 -36.91 -8.69 -9.86
CA LEU A 820 -36.73 -9.67 -8.78
C LEU A 820 -37.86 -10.71 -8.74
N GLN A 821 -39.11 -10.30 -8.96
CA GLN A 821 -40.26 -11.20 -8.92
C GLN A 821 -40.32 -12.16 -10.11
N ASN A 822 -39.91 -11.72 -11.31
CA ASN A 822 -39.96 -12.55 -12.52
C ASN A 822 -38.66 -13.31 -12.82
N LEU A 823 -37.50 -12.80 -12.39
CA LEU A 823 -36.18 -13.32 -12.77
C LEU A 823 -35.36 -13.92 -11.62
N PHE A 824 -35.72 -13.72 -10.34
CA PHE A 824 -34.98 -14.30 -9.21
C PHE A 824 -35.71 -15.51 -8.61
N LEU A 825 -35.64 -16.65 -9.32
CA LEU A 825 -36.44 -17.85 -9.04
C LEU A 825 -35.61 -19.08 -8.59
N PRO A 826 -34.66 -18.98 -7.65
CA PRO A 826 -33.74 -20.08 -7.33
C PRO A 826 -34.45 -21.33 -6.77
N LYS A 827 -35.65 -21.22 -6.18
CA LYS A 827 -36.42 -22.39 -5.70
C LYS A 827 -37.51 -22.87 -6.67
N ASP A 828 -37.85 -22.04 -7.64
CA ASP A 828 -38.99 -22.23 -8.53
C ASP A 828 -38.56 -22.47 -10.00
N TYR A 829 -37.26 -22.45 -10.30
CA TYR A 829 -36.73 -22.65 -11.65
C TYR A 829 -37.20 -23.96 -12.30
N GLN A 830 -37.41 -25.02 -11.53
CA GLN A 830 -37.93 -26.32 -12.01
C GLN A 830 -39.39 -26.25 -12.49
N LYS A 831 -40.12 -25.17 -12.17
CA LYS A 831 -41.51 -24.94 -12.57
C LYS A 831 -41.62 -24.10 -13.83
N ILE A 832 -40.52 -23.53 -14.32
CA ILE A 832 -40.48 -22.70 -15.53
C ILE A 832 -40.64 -23.63 -16.74
N PRO A 833 -41.70 -23.50 -17.56
CA PRO A 833 -41.83 -24.28 -18.79
C PRO A 833 -40.76 -23.86 -19.81
N PRO A 834 -40.21 -24.80 -20.60
CA PRO A 834 -39.07 -24.55 -21.48
C PRO A 834 -39.21 -23.30 -22.37
N LYS A 835 -40.43 -23.09 -22.91
CA LYS A 835 -40.76 -22.02 -23.87
C LYS A 835 -41.45 -20.79 -23.25
N GLN A 836 -41.59 -20.69 -21.93
CA GLN A 836 -42.21 -19.51 -21.29
C GLN A 836 -41.26 -18.30 -21.41
N ASN A 837 -41.69 -17.23 -22.07
CA ASN A 837 -40.95 -15.96 -22.04
C ASN A 837 -41.16 -15.28 -20.68
N LEU A 838 -40.09 -15.12 -19.88
CA LEU A 838 -40.15 -14.48 -18.55
C LEU A 838 -40.15 -12.94 -18.63
N MET A 839 -39.84 -12.39 -19.81
CA MET A 839 -39.77 -10.95 -20.05
C MET A 839 -41.14 -10.29 -20.28
N THR A 840 -42.24 -11.07 -20.38
CA THR A 840 -43.57 -10.59 -20.76
C THR A 840 -44.16 -9.52 -19.85
N GLU A 841 -43.85 -9.55 -18.55
CA GLU A 841 -44.34 -8.54 -17.59
C GLU A 841 -43.39 -7.33 -17.42
N ILE A 842 -42.17 -7.42 -17.96
CA ILE A 842 -41.13 -6.41 -17.78
C ILE A 842 -41.18 -5.42 -18.95
N LYS A 843 -41.47 -4.14 -18.67
CA LYS A 843 -41.59 -3.08 -19.69
C LYS A 843 -40.23 -2.55 -20.13
N LYS A 844 -40.10 -2.22 -21.43
CA LYS A 844 -38.90 -1.59 -22.04
C LYS A 844 -38.41 -0.35 -21.25
N ASP A 845 -39.31 0.53 -20.84
CA ASP A 845 -38.95 1.72 -20.03
C ASP A 845 -38.31 1.38 -18.69
N SER A 846 -38.69 0.26 -18.07
CA SER A 846 -38.09 -0.21 -16.81
C SER A 846 -36.69 -0.74 -17.04
N ILE A 847 -36.46 -1.45 -18.15
CA ILE A 847 -35.13 -1.92 -18.56
C ILE A 847 -34.20 -0.74 -18.83
N ILE A 848 -34.66 0.27 -19.56
CA ILE A 848 -33.86 1.46 -19.87
C ILE A 848 -33.43 2.18 -18.58
N LYS A 849 -34.36 2.37 -17.63
CA LYS A 849 -34.06 2.97 -16.31
C LYS A 849 -33.08 2.14 -15.49
N LEU A 850 -33.21 0.81 -15.50
CA LEU A 850 -32.27 -0.08 -14.83
C LEU A 850 -30.86 0.08 -15.42
N CYS A 851 -30.74 0.09 -16.75
CA CYS A 851 -29.47 0.30 -17.44
C CYS A 851 -28.84 1.68 -17.16
N ASP A 852 -29.63 2.76 -17.14
CA ASP A 852 -29.16 4.10 -16.79
C ASP A 852 -28.54 4.12 -15.37
N GLU A 853 -29.19 3.46 -14.40
CA GLU A 853 -28.69 3.38 -13.02
C GLU A 853 -27.44 2.51 -12.88
N VAL A 854 -27.40 1.34 -13.53
CA VAL A 854 -26.20 0.48 -13.54
C VAL A 854 -25.02 1.19 -14.18
N GLN A 855 -25.23 1.91 -15.29
CA GLN A 855 -24.18 2.70 -15.95
C GLN A 855 -23.59 3.73 -14.98
N ARG A 856 -24.45 4.47 -14.25
CA ARG A 856 -24.08 5.47 -13.24
C ARG A 856 -23.26 4.89 -12.08
N MET A 857 -23.42 3.59 -11.78
CA MET A 857 -22.60 2.89 -10.79
C MET A 857 -21.26 2.45 -11.39
N LEU A 858 -21.27 1.75 -12.53
CA LEU A 858 -20.08 1.21 -13.20
C LEU A 858 -19.10 2.32 -13.67
N GLU A 859 -19.61 3.52 -13.97
CA GLU A 859 -18.81 4.70 -14.30
C GLU A 859 -17.93 5.17 -13.13
N LYS A 860 -18.36 4.94 -11.89
CA LYS A 860 -17.60 5.29 -10.68
C LYS A 860 -16.61 4.21 -10.26
N GLU A 861 -16.86 2.97 -10.65
CA GLU A 861 -15.95 1.87 -10.34
C GLU A 861 -14.65 2.00 -11.16
N PRO A 862 -13.49 1.63 -10.60
CA PRO A 862 -12.27 1.54 -11.38
C PRO A 862 -12.39 0.47 -12.47
N ILE A 863 -11.50 0.53 -13.47
CA ILE A 863 -11.41 -0.48 -14.53
C ILE A 863 -10.75 -1.80 -14.03
N LEU A 864 -9.97 -1.69 -12.94
CA LEU A 864 -9.40 -2.79 -12.15
C LEU A 864 -10.02 -2.74 -10.74
N LEU A 865 -10.83 -3.74 -10.38
CA LEU A 865 -11.44 -3.80 -9.04
C LEU A 865 -10.46 -4.30 -7.98
N LYS A 866 -10.61 -3.86 -6.73
CA LYS A 866 -9.87 -4.37 -5.56
C LYS A 866 -10.88 -4.96 -4.56
N LEU A 867 -10.86 -6.29 -4.40
CA LEU A 867 -11.90 -7.07 -3.72
C LEU A 867 -11.33 -7.85 -2.52
N ARG A 868 -12.23 -8.33 -1.65
CA ARG A 868 -11.89 -9.09 -0.43
C ARG A 868 -12.59 -10.45 -0.43
N ARG A 869 -12.09 -11.38 0.40
CA ARG A 869 -12.80 -12.64 0.72
C ARG A 869 -13.70 -12.42 1.96
N PRO A 870 -14.77 -13.21 2.16
CA PRO A 870 -15.16 -14.38 1.39
C PRO A 870 -16.00 -14.02 0.16
N ILE A 871 -15.71 -14.67 -0.96
CA ILE A 871 -16.26 -14.30 -2.28
C ILE A 871 -16.54 -15.54 -3.14
N LYS A 872 -17.64 -15.52 -3.90
CA LYS A 872 -17.97 -16.52 -4.92
C LYS A 872 -17.62 -15.99 -6.30
N ILE A 873 -16.95 -16.80 -7.13
CA ILE A 873 -16.54 -16.44 -8.48
C ILE A 873 -17.29 -17.31 -9.50
N TYR A 874 -17.98 -16.65 -10.42
CA TYR A 874 -18.76 -17.22 -11.52
C TYR A 874 -18.03 -16.94 -12.84
N GLY A 875 -17.87 -17.97 -13.67
CA GLY A 875 -17.40 -17.85 -15.05
C GLY A 875 -18.54 -17.58 -16.04
N ASN A 876 -18.29 -17.91 -17.31
CA ASN A 876 -19.23 -17.90 -18.42
C ASN A 876 -20.61 -18.46 -18.03
N LEU A 877 -21.67 -17.75 -18.43
CA LEU A 877 -23.07 -18.17 -18.32
C LEU A 877 -23.72 -18.38 -19.68
N ASN A 878 -23.31 -17.64 -20.73
CA ASN A 878 -23.75 -17.79 -22.12
C ASN A 878 -25.25 -18.08 -22.29
N GLY A 879 -26.11 -17.23 -21.75
CA GLY A 879 -27.56 -17.37 -21.88
C GLY A 879 -28.19 -18.55 -21.13
N GLN A 880 -27.47 -19.31 -20.30
CA GLN A 880 -28.02 -20.44 -19.52
C GLN A 880 -28.59 -20.02 -18.16
N TYR A 881 -29.69 -19.26 -18.17
CA TYR A 881 -30.37 -18.76 -16.97
C TYR A 881 -30.68 -19.85 -15.92
N LEU A 882 -31.08 -21.05 -16.37
CA LEU A 882 -31.40 -22.16 -15.46
C LEU A 882 -30.18 -22.62 -14.64
N ASP A 883 -28.97 -22.55 -15.18
CA ASP A 883 -27.76 -22.92 -14.42
C ASP A 883 -27.42 -21.89 -13.35
N LEU A 884 -27.60 -20.60 -13.64
CA LEU A 884 -27.49 -19.54 -12.64
C LEU A 884 -28.46 -19.78 -11.47
N MET A 885 -29.73 -20.14 -11.76
CA MET A 885 -30.70 -20.51 -10.73
C MET A 885 -30.30 -21.77 -9.96
N ARG A 886 -29.75 -22.79 -10.64
CA ARG A 886 -29.24 -24.02 -9.99
C ARG A 886 -28.09 -23.72 -9.03
N PHE A 887 -27.11 -22.90 -9.40
CA PHE A 887 -26.03 -22.48 -8.49
C PHE A 887 -26.58 -21.73 -7.28
N PHE A 888 -27.53 -20.81 -7.50
CA PHE A 888 -28.19 -20.05 -6.44
C PHE A 888 -29.01 -20.93 -5.48
N ASP A 889 -29.64 -22.01 -5.95
CA ASP A 889 -30.32 -22.99 -5.10
C ASP A 889 -29.33 -23.86 -4.30
N HIS A 890 -28.36 -24.47 -4.99
CA HIS A 890 -27.46 -25.46 -4.40
C HIS A 890 -26.38 -24.85 -3.49
N PHE A 891 -25.94 -23.63 -3.79
CA PHE A 891 -24.80 -22.98 -3.11
C PHE A 891 -25.15 -21.61 -2.53
N LYS A 892 -26.45 -21.35 -2.29
CA LYS A 892 -27.04 -20.10 -1.79
C LYS A 892 -26.97 -18.93 -2.75
N ALA A 893 -28.01 -18.10 -2.72
CA ALA A 893 -28.23 -16.99 -3.63
C ALA A 893 -27.99 -15.63 -2.96
N PRO A 894 -27.78 -14.56 -3.74
CA PRO A 894 -27.57 -13.21 -3.20
C PRO A 894 -28.88 -12.56 -2.71
N TYR A 895 -29.35 -12.92 -1.51
CA TYR A 895 -30.46 -12.25 -0.81
C TYR A 895 -30.34 -12.32 0.73
N GLU A 896 -31.07 -11.43 1.41
CA GLU A 896 -30.95 -11.11 2.85
C GLU A 896 -31.50 -12.18 3.83
N ASN A 897 -32.19 -13.23 3.36
CA ASN A 897 -32.79 -14.22 4.26
C ASN A 897 -31.81 -15.38 4.55
N VAL A 898 -31.25 -15.30 5.76
CA VAL A 898 -30.25 -16.18 6.40
C VAL A 898 -30.44 -17.69 6.16
N GLN A 899 -31.66 -18.18 5.93
CA GLN A 899 -31.89 -19.63 5.75
C GLN A 899 -31.36 -20.19 4.43
N ASN A 900 -31.40 -19.42 3.33
CA ASN A 900 -30.89 -19.88 2.03
C ASN A 900 -30.28 -18.77 1.14
N GLY A 901 -30.16 -17.55 1.68
CA GLY A 901 -29.40 -16.46 1.10
C GLY A 901 -28.09 -16.23 1.86
N ASP A 902 -27.10 -15.66 1.18
CA ASP A 902 -25.83 -15.25 1.77
C ASP A 902 -25.20 -14.05 1.06
N ILE A 903 -26.01 -13.12 0.53
CA ILE A 903 -25.48 -11.79 0.16
C ILE A 903 -24.86 -11.08 1.37
N ASP A 904 -25.32 -11.46 2.58
CA ASP A 904 -24.79 -11.05 3.87
C ASP A 904 -23.28 -10.85 3.80
N SER A 905 -22.38 -11.84 3.78
CA SER A 905 -22.45 -13.31 3.84
C SER A 905 -21.28 -13.77 2.96
N GLN A 906 -21.33 -13.37 1.70
CA GLN A 906 -20.35 -13.57 0.64
C GLN A 906 -20.47 -12.42 -0.35
N ASP A 907 -19.34 -11.94 -0.87
CA ASP A 907 -19.34 -11.10 -2.06
C ASP A 907 -19.46 -12.01 -3.31
N TYR A 908 -19.81 -11.47 -4.46
CA TYR A 908 -20.01 -12.20 -5.72
C TYR A 908 -19.25 -11.51 -6.85
N LEU A 909 -18.37 -12.24 -7.51
CA LEU A 909 -17.65 -11.80 -8.70
C LEU A 909 -18.10 -12.63 -9.90
N PHE A 910 -18.52 -11.96 -10.98
CA PHE A 910 -18.79 -12.60 -12.26
C PHE A 910 -17.72 -12.17 -13.26
N LEU A 911 -17.14 -13.12 -14.00
CA LEU A 911 -15.98 -12.89 -14.86
C LEU A 911 -16.32 -12.43 -16.29
N GLY A 912 -17.60 -12.47 -16.71
CA GLY A 912 -18.03 -12.08 -18.06
C GLY A 912 -18.75 -13.19 -18.83
N ASP A 913 -19.07 -12.93 -20.10
CA ASP A 913 -19.83 -13.79 -21.00
C ASP A 913 -21.20 -14.21 -20.41
N TYR A 914 -22.02 -13.19 -20.16
CA TYR A 914 -23.39 -13.32 -19.67
C TYR A 914 -24.36 -13.72 -20.80
N VAL A 915 -24.09 -13.19 -22.00
CA VAL A 915 -24.99 -13.23 -23.16
C VAL A 915 -24.53 -14.22 -24.23
N ASP A 916 -25.35 -14.34 -25.27
CA ASP A 916 -25.17 -15.18 -26.48
C ASP A 916 -25.24 -16.69 -26.26
N ARG A 917 -25.42 -17.41 -27.38
CA ARG A 917 -25.54 -18.88 -27.50
C ARG A 917 -26.82 -19.46 -26.87
N GLY A 918 -27.06 -19.21 -25.58
CA GLY A 918 -28.24 -19.66 -24.86
C GLY A 918 -29.45 -18.75 -25.10
N THR A 919 -30.67 -19.28 -24.88
CA THR A 919 -31.93 -18.58 -25.19
C THR A 919 -32.39 -17.54 -24.15
N ARG A 920 -31.62 -17.32 -23.08
CA ARG A 920 -31.99 -16.54 -21.88
C ARG A 920 -30.94 -15.51 -21.44
N SER A 921 -30.29 -14.87 -22.40
CA SER A 921 -29.27 -13.84 -22.17
C SER A 921 -29.87 -12.61 -21.47
N LEU A 922 -31.05 -12.16 -21.90
CA LEU A 922 -31.74 -11.01 -21.31
C LEU A 922 -32.11 -11.26 -19.84
N GLU A 923 -32.63 -12.44 -19.52
CA GLU A 923 -32.98 -12.83 -18.16
C GLU A 923 -31.75 -12.81 -17.23
N ILE A 924 -30.59 -13.31 -17.68
CA ILE A 924 -29.33 -13.26 -16.92
C ILE A 924 -28.88 -11.81 -16.70
N ILE A 925 -28.69 -11.04 -17.78
CA ILE A 925 -28.02 -9.74 -17.63
C ILE A 925 -28.89 -8.73 -16.87
N LEU A 926 -30.22 -8.77 -17.06
CA LEU A 926 -31.15 -7.91 -16.33
C LEU A 926 -31.27 -8.32 -14.86
N LEU A 927 -31.18 -9.62 -14.54
CA LEU A 927 -31.09 -10.06 -13.14
C LEU A 927 -29.78 -9.58 -12.49
N LEU A 928 -28.64 -9.75 -13.15
CA LEU A 928 -27.34 -9.33 -12.60
C LEU A 928 -27.25 -7.79 -12.45
N PHE A 929 -27.82 -7.04 -13.39
CA PHE A 929 -28.01 -5.59 -13.27
C PHE A 929 -28.90 -5.20 -12.10
N THR A 930 -30.03 -5.91 -11.90
CA THR A 930 -30.94 -5.70 -10.75
C THR A 930 -30.22 -5.98 -9.43
N LEU A 931 -29.46 -7.08 -9.35
CA LEU A 931 -28.65 -7.42 -8.18
C LEU A 931 -27.52 -6.41 -7.96
N LYS A 932 -26.90 -5.87 -9.02
CA LYS A 932 -25.87 -4.82 -8.93
C LYS A 932 -26.44 -3.51 -8.38
N VAL A 933 -27.63 -3.08 -8.80
CA VAL A 933 -28.27 -1.88 -8.22
C VAL A 933 -28.66 -2.12 -6.77
N LYS A 934 -29.18 -3.32 -6.42
CA LYS A 934 -29.60 -3.61 -5.05
C LYS A 934 -28.43 -3.78 -4.07
N TYR A 935 -27.35 -4.43 -4.50
CA TYR A 935 -26.23 -4.86 -3.67
C TYR A 935 -24.89 -4.37 -4.26
N GLY A 936 -24.79 -3.05 -4.44
CA GLY A 936 -23.71 -2.39 -5.18
C GLY A 936 -22.30 -2.70 -4.70
N ASP A 937 -22.13 -2.88 -3.39
CA ASP A 937 -20.83 -3.12 -2.76
C ASP A 937 -20.42 -4.60 -2.75
N GLN A 938 -21.35 -5.53 -3.02
CA GLN A 938 -21.15 -6.98 -2.90
C GLN A 938 -21.24 -7.73 -4.23
N ILE A 939 -21.89 -7.16 -5.25
CA ILE A 939 -22.02 -7.75 -6.59
C ILE A 939 -21.04 -7.05 -7.53
N HIS A 940 -20.10 -7.80 -8.10
CA HIS A 940 -19.06 -7.30 -8.98
C HIS A 940 -19.17 -7.99 -10.34
N LEU A 941 -19.23 -7.20 -11.41
CA LEU A 941 -19.44 -7.70 -12.77
C LEU A 941 -18.26 -7.27 -13.65
N LEU A 942 -17.43 -8.22 -14.08
CA LEU A 942 -16.39 -7.97 -15.10
C LEU A 942 -16.97 -8.14 -16.50
N ARG A 943 -16.30 -7.55 -17.48
CA ARG A 943 -16.64 -7.66 -18.89
C ARG A 943 -16.01 -8.92 -19.51
N GLY A 944 -16.78 -9.69 -20.26
CA GLY A 944 -16.28 -10.75 -21.14
C GLY A 944 -16.25 -10.32 -22.61
N HIS A 945 -15.93 -11.26 -23.48
CA HIS A 945 -15.78 -10.99 -24.91
C HIS A 945 -17.13 -10.97 -25.66
N HIS A 946 -18.15 -11.63 -25.13
CA HIS A 946 -19.53 -11.54 -25.61
C HIS A 946 -20.19 -10.18 -25.26
N GLU A 947 -19.65 -9.41 -24.31
CA GLU A 947 -20.09 -8.04 -24.02
C GLU A 947 -19.51 -7.00 -25.02
N ASP A 948 -19.38 -7.37 -26.30
CA ASP A 948 -19.00 -6.51 -27.43
C ASP A 948 -20.10 -6.50 -28.53
N PRO A 949 -20.60 -5.32 -28.97
CA PRO A 949 -21.65 -5.21 -29.99
C PRO A 949 -21.38 -5.91 -31.32
N LYS A 950 -20.13 -6.20 -31.68
CA LYS A 950 -19.81 -6.97 -32.90
C LYS A 950 -19.98 -8.48 -32.69
N ILE A 951 -19.70 -8.97 -31.49
CA ILE A 951 -19.79 -10.37 -31.11
C ILE A 951 -21.26 -10.73 -30.84
N ASN A 952 -21.95 -9.95 -30.01
CA ASN A 952 -23.32 -10.27 -29.59
C ASN A 952 -24.42 -9.96 -30.62
N LYS A 953 -24.07 -9.29 -31.73
CA LYS A 953 -24.89 -9.29 -32.94
C LYS A 953 -24.78 -10.58 -33.77
N ILE A 954 -23.68 -11.33 -33.64
CA ILE A 954 -23.43 -12.55 -34.45
C ILE A 954 -23.93 -13.80 -33.73
N TYR A 955 -23.87 -13.84 -32.40
CA TYR A 955 -24.17 -15.05 -31.61
C TYR A 955 -25.55 -15.06 -30.91
N GLY A 956 -26.44 -14.16 -31.33
CA GLY A 956 -27.88 -14.25 -31.09
C GLY A 956 -28.46 -13.33 -30.02
N PHE A 957 -27.67 -12.56 -29.27
CA PHE A 957 -28.24 -11.62 -28.28
C PHE A 957 -29.08 -10.50 -28.93
N ALA A 958 -28.65 -9.98 -30.08
CA ALA A 958 -29.43 -9.00 -30.84
C ALA A 958 -30.80 -9.59 -31.27
N ASP A 959 -30.79 -10.83 -31.74
CA ASP A 959 -31.99 -11.53 -32.19
C ASP A 959 -32.91 -11.90 -31.02
N GLU A 960 -32.34 -12.25 -29.86
CA GLU A 960 -33.08 -12.48 -28.62
C GLU A 960 -33.81 -11.20 -28.16
N CYS A 961 -33.17 -10.03 -28.28
CA CYS A 961 -33.79 -8.74 -28.00
C CYS A 961 -34.94 -8.44 -28.98
N PHE A 962 -34.72 -8.66 -30.28
CA PHE A 962 -35.75 -8.50 -31.31
C PHE A 962 -36.95 -9.44 -31.05
N LEU A 963 -36.72 -10.73 -30.83
CA LEU A 963 -37.78 -11.73 -30.63
C LEU A 963 -38.59 -11.52 -29.34
N LYS A 964 -37.97 -11.03 -28.25
CA LYS A 964 -38.67 -10.83 -26.97
C LYS A 964 -39.43 -9.50 -26.87
N TYR A 965 -39.03 -8.47 -27.62
CA TYR A 965 -39.59 -7.12 -27.52
C TYR A 965 -40.08 -6.48 -28.83
N ALA A 966 -39.92 -7.16 -29.97
CA ALA A 966 -40.28 -6.65 -31.31
C ALA A 966 -39.72 -5.25 -31.61
N GLU A 967 -38.49 -4.97 -31.16
CA GLU A 967 -37.85 -3.67 -31.30
C GLU A 967 -36.84 -3.61 -32.45
N ASP A 968 -36.70 -2.46 -33.10
CA ASP A 968 -35.58 -2.22 -34.02
C ASP A 968 -34.26 -2.11 -33.24
N ILE A 969 -33.39 -3.12 -33.38
CA ILE A 969 -32.05 -3.18 -32.78
C ILE A 969 -31.11 -2.06 -33.22
N ASN A 970 -31.46 -1.29 -34.25
CA ASN A 970 -30.71 -0.12 -34.72
C ASN A 970 -31.20 1.18 -34.08
N ASP A 971 -32.36 1.21 -33.41
CA ASP A 971 -32.79 2.37 -32.63
C ASP A 971 -31.80 2.60 -31.47
N SER A 972 -31.32 3.84 -31.39
CA SER A 972 -30.50 4.38 -30.31
C SER A 972 -31.08 4.19 -28.89
N ASN A 973 -32.38 3.93 -28.76
CA ASN A 973 -33.09 3.66 -27.50
C ASN A 973 -33.64 2.22 -27.40
N SER A 974 -33.20 1.30 -28.28
CA SER A 974 -33.44 -0.14 -28.12
C SER A 974 -32.79 -0.69 -26.85
N ILE A 975 -33.37 -1.76 -26.29
CA ILE A 975 -32.82 -2.52 -25.17
C ILE A 975 -31.43 -3.05 -25.56
N TYR A 976 -31.30 -3.58 -26.78
CA TYR A 976 -30.02 -4.04 -27.32
C TYR A 976 -28.92 -2.96 -27.30
N GLN A 977 -29.18 -1.77 -27.85
CA GLN A 977 -28.20 -0.67 -27.85
C GLN A 977 -27.96 -0.14 -26.42
N ARG A 978 -29.00 -0.10 -25.59
CA ARG A 978 -28.90 0.42 -24.22
C ARG A 978 -28.02 -0.49 -23.33
N ILE A 979 -28.20 -1.81 -23.38
CA ILE A 979 -27.35 -2.76 -22.65
C ILE A 979 -25.91 -2.70 -23.14
N ASN A 980 -25.70 -2.64 -24.47
CA ASN A 980 -24.37 -2.48 -25.06
C ASN A 980 -23.66 -1.14 -24.72
N ARG A 981 -24.39 -0.10 -24.29
CA ARG A 981 -23.78 1.10 -23.67
C ARG A 981 -23.28 0.81 -22.26
N VAL A 982 -24.05 0.10 -21.44
CA VAL A 982 -23.65 -0.29 -20.07
C VAL A 982 -22.37 -1.12 -20.08
N PHE A 983 -22.26 -2.08 -21.02
CA PHE A 983 -21.06 -2.91 -21.21
C PHE A 983 -19.76 -2.10 -21.41
N GLN A 984 -19.82 -0.88 -21.97
CA GLN A 984 -18.65 -0.03 -22.15
C GLN A 984 -18.08 0.54 -20.84
N TYR A 985 -18.84 0.50 -19.73
CA TYR A 985 -18.39 0.98 -18.42
C TYR A 985 -17.96 -0.15 -17.47
N MET A 986 -18.10 -1.42 -17.87
CA MET A 986 -17.75 -2.56 -17.05
C MET A 986 -16.23 -2.65 -16.81
N PRO A 987 -15.78 -2.95 -15.57
CA PRO A 987 -14.39 -3.31 -15.28
C PRO A 987 -13.89 -4.51 -16.10
N LEU A 988 -12.58 -4.56 -16.38
CA LEU A 988 -11.95 -5.66 -17.14
C LEU A 988 -11.34 -6.76 -16.26
N ALA A 989 -10.93 -6.40 -15.04
CA ALA A 989 -10.23 -7.28 -14.12
C ALA A 989 -10.52 -6.94 -12.66
N ALA A 990 -10.22 -7.86 -11.76
CA ALA A 990 -10.23 -7.66 -10.32
C ALA A 990 -8.99 -8.26 -9.67
N VAL A 991 -8.59 -7.75 -8.50
CA VAL A 991 -7.60 -8.38 -7.63
C VAL A 991 -8.23 -8.65 -6.27
N ILE A 992 -8.19 -9.91 -5.83
CA ILE A 992 -8.69 -10.33 -4.52
C ILE A 992 -7.51 -10.36 -3.54
N GLU A 993 -7.61 -9.57 -2.48
CA GLU A 993 -6.58 -9.40 -1.42
C GLU A 993 -5.14 -9.20 -1.92
N ASP A 994 -4.98 -8.48 -3.04
CA ASP A 994 -3.67 -8.22 -3.68
C ASP A 994 -2.84 -9.50 -3.96
N ASN A 995 -3.51 -10.64 -4.12
CA ASN A 995 -2.88 -11.97 -4.22
C ASN A 995 -3.40 -12.80 -5.41
N ILE A 996 -4.68 -12.65 -5.76
CA ILE A 996 -5.33 -13.40 -6.85
C ILE A 996 -5.84 -12.41 -7.91
N PHE A 997 -5.34 -12.52 -9.14
CA PHE A 997 -5.80 -11.73 -10.28
C PHE A 997 -6.94 -12.45 -11.00
N CYS A 998 -8.07 -11.77 -11.20
CA CYS A 998 -9.27 -12.30 -11.82
C CYS A 998 -9.54 -11.53 -13.12
N VAL A 999 -9.75 -12.25 -14.22
CA VAL A 999 -9.90 -11.70 -15.57
C VAL A 999 -10.86 -12.59 -16.39
N HIS A 1000 -11.40 -12.11 -17.50
CA HIS A 1000 -12.19 -12.96 -18.39
C HIS A 1000 -11.31 -13.88 -19.25
N GLY A 1001 -10.56 -13.25 -20.16
CA GLY A 1001 -9.58 -13.85 -21.05
C GLY A 1001 -8.32 -14.22 -20.27
N GLY A 1002 -7.26 -13.43 -20.43
CA GLY A 1002 -6.00 -13.70 -19.76
C GLY A 1002 -5.02 -12.53 -19.87
N ILE A 1003 -3.77 -12.80 -19.54
CA ILE A 1003 -2.74 -11.75 -19.41
C ILE A 1003 -2.10 -11.33 -20.74
N GLY A 1004 -2.36 -12.06 -21.83
CA GLY A 1004 -1.72 -11.87 -23.13
C GLY A 1004 -0.20 -11.76 -23.06
N GLN A 1005 0.37 -11.00 -24.00
CA GLN A 1005 1.81 -10.74 -24.08
C GLN A 1005 2.19 -9.27 -23.86
N THR A 1006 1.21 -8.35 -23.86
CA THR A 1006 1.50 -6.90 -23.89
C THR A 1006 1.59 -6.28 -22.49
N MET A 1007 0.79 -6.79 -21.54
CA MET A 1007 0.62 -6.19 -20.21
C MET A 1007 1.67 -6.73 -19.22
N HIS A 1008 2.60 -5.91 -18.76
CA HIS A 1008 3.57 -6.37 -17.76
C HIS A 1008 3.00 -6.27 -16.35
N THR A 1009 2.44 -5.12 -16.01
CA THR A 1009 1.93 -4.81 -14.67
C THR A 1009 0.41 -4.63 -14.65
N ILE A 1010 -0.25 -5.04 -13.56
CA ILE A 1010 -1.69 -4.82 -13.36
C ILE A 1010 -2.08 -3.33 -13.36
N ASN A 1011 -1.14 -2.45 -13.00
CA ASN A 1011 -1.36 -1.01 -12.99
C ASN A 1011 -1.54 -0.42 -14.40
N GLU A 1012 -1.07 -1.10 -15.46
CA GLU A 1012 -1.33 -0.69 -16.85
C GLU A 1012 -2.81 -0.77 -17.22
N ILE A 1013 -3.59 -1.62 -16.54
CA ILE A 1013 -5.04 -1.73 -16.73
C ILE A 1013 -5.72 -0.41 -16.31
N GLU A 1014 -5.26 0.24 -15.24
CA GLU A 1014 -5.83 1.51 -14.74
C GLU A 1014 -5.69 2.67 -15.73
N LEU A 1015 -4.80 2.57 -16.72
CA LEU A 1015 -4.64 3.55 -17.80
C LEU A 1015 -5.74 3.44 -18.88
N ILE A 1016 -6.55 2.38 -18.87
CA ILE A 1016 -7.64 2.15 -19.82
C ILE A 1016 -8.85 3.00 -19.40
N LYS A 1017 -9.23 3.95 -20.26
CA LYS A 1017 -10.34 4.89 -20.00
C LYS A 1017 -11.71 4.27 -20.30
N LYS A 1018 -12.68 4.56 -19.42
CA LYS A 1018 -14.12 4.36 -19.66
C LYS A 1018 -14.72 5.60 -20.34
N PRO A 1019 -15.76 5.47 -21.19
CA PRO A 1019 -16.29 4.23 -21.75
C PRO A 1019 -15.29 3.56 -22.71
N LEU A 1020 -15.20 2.24 -22.62
CA LEU A 1020 -14.29 1.39 -23.39
C LEU A 1020 -15.03 0.74 -24.57
N GLN A 1021 -14.63 1.10 -25.79
CA GLN A 1021 -15.03 0.40 -27.01
C GLN A 1021 -13.93 -0.59 -27.41
N ILE A 1022 -14.32 -1.82 -27.77
CA ILE A 1022 -13.36 -2.88 -28.13
C ILE A 1022 -12.93 -2.68 -29.58
N ILE A 1023 -11.64 -2.35 -29.76
CA ILE A 1023 -11.03 -2.13 -31.06
C ILE A 1023 -10.23 -3.38 -31.42
N HIS A 1024 -10.82 -4.17 -32.33
CA HIS A 1024 -10.30 -5.47 -32.79
C HIS A 1024 -8.99 -5.37 -33.60
N ASP A 1025 -8.73 -4.20 -34.20
CA ASP A 1025 -7.44 -3.83 -34.81
C ASP A 1025 -6.75 -2.75 -33.94
N PRO A 1026 -6.12 -3.12 -32.80
CA PRO A 1026 -5.63 -2.17 -31.81
C PRO A 1026 -4.45 -1.35 -32.33
N ILE A 1027 -4.54 -0.02 -32.20
CA ILE A 1027 -3.50 0.95 -32.60
C ILE A 1027 -2.64 1.35 -31.40
N THR A 1028 -3.22 1.38 -30.19
CA THR A 1028 -2.51 1.72 -28.95
C THR A 1028 -2.26 0.50 -28.06
N VAL A 1029 -1.26 0.61 -27.18
CA VAL A 1029 -0.95 -0.42 -26.17
C VAL A 1029 -2.16 -0.70 -25.30
N GLN A 1030 -2.87 0.33 -24.84
CA GLN A 1030 -4.07 0.18 -23.99
C GLN A 1030 -5.21 -0.54 -24.70
N GLN A 1031 -5.40 -0.31 -26.01
CA GLN A 1031 -6.38 -1.05 -26.82
C GLN A 1031 -5.98 -2.52 -26.95
N LYS A 1032 -4.69 -2.82 -27.13
CA LYS A 1032 -4.17 -4.19 -27.22
C LYS A 1032 -4.28 -4.94 -25.88
N ILE A 1033 -3.99 -4.28 -24.76
CA ILE A 1033 -4.19 -4.84 -23.42
C ILE A 1033 -5.67 -5.14 -23.18
N ALA A 1034 -6.57 -4.20 -23.50
CA ALA A 1034 -8.02 -4.43 -23.37
C ALA A 1034 -8.52 -5.62 -24.21
N LEU A 1035 -7.98 -5.81 -25.42
CA LEU A 1035 -8.30 -6.94 -26.29
C LEU A 1035 -7.72 -8.26 -25.74
N GLU A 1036 -6.48 -8.27 -25.26
CA GLU A 1036 -5.84 -9.45 -24.68
C GLU A 1036 -6.50 -9.91 -23.37
N LEU A 1037 -6.93 -8.97 -22.52
CA LEU A 1037 -7.69 -9.25 -21.29
C LEU A 1037 -9.03 -9.95 -21.55
N LEU A 1038 -9.63 -9.75 -22.73
CA LEU A 1038 -10.92 -10.36 -23.09
C LEU A 1038 -10.78 -11.65 -23.91
N PHE A 1039 -9.74 -11.81 -24.74
CA PHE A 1039 -9.68 -12.91 -25.72
C PHE A 1039 -8.42 -13.79 -25.66
N SER A 1040 -7.44 -13.54 -24.77
CA SER A 1040 -6.26 -14.41 -24.67
C SER A 1040 -6.56 -15.71 -23.91
N ASP A 1041 -5.89 -16.78 -24.33
CA ASP A 1041 -5.99 -18.14 -23.78
C ASP A 1041 -4.60 -18.66 -23.37
N PRO A 1042 -4.49 -19.55 -22.37
CA PRO A 1042 -3.23 -20.20 -22.05
C PRO A 1042 -2.80 -21.20 -23.14
N CYS A 1043 -1.50 -21.50 -23.21
CA CYS A 1043 -1.00 -22.67 -23.94
C CYS A 1043 -1.40 -23.96 -23.21
N GLN A 1044 -1.72 -25.03 -23.96
CA GLN A 1044 -2.20 -26.29 -23.37
C GLN A 1044 -1.08 -27.30 -23.08
N TYR A 1045 0.09 -27.15 -23.72
CA TYR A 1045 1.22 -28.07 -23.56
C TYR A 1045 2.52 -27.29 -23.33
N GLU A 1046 3.41 -27.83 -22.50
CA GLU A 1046 4.69 -27.18 -22.13
C GLU A 1046 5.63 -26.95 -23.34
N ASP A 1047 5.48 -27.76 -24.40
CA ASP A 1047 6.27 -27.65 -25.64
C ASP A 1047 5.75 -26.57 -26.63
N GLU A 1048 4.65 -25.86 -26.32
CA GLU A 1048 4.13 -24.80 -27.20
C GLU A 1048 4.92 -23.49 -27.06
N LEU A 1049 5.88 -23.30 -27.99
CA LEU A 1049 6.76 -22.13 -28.12
C LEU A 1049 6.05 -20.75 -28.05
N GLU A 1050 6.77 -19.77 -27.52
CA GLU A 1050 6.38 -18.35 -27.45
C GLU A 1050 5.79 -17.80 -28.76
N ASN A 1051 4.82 -16.88 -28.64
CA ASN A 1051 4.23 -16.08 -29.73
C ASN A 1051 3.30 -16.83 -30.70
N LYS A 1052 2.72 -17.97 -30.29
CA LYS A 1052 1.65 -18.61 -31.06
C LYS A 1052 0.41 -17.69 -31.09
N LYS A 1053 0.02 -17.26 -32.30
CA LYS A 1053 -1.25 -16.55 -32.54
C LYS A 1053 -2.42 -17.43 -32.11
N ASN A 1054 -3.45 -16.82 -31.53
CA ASN A 1054 -4.65 -17.55 -31.10
C ASN A 1054 -5.57 -17.88 -32.29
N ASN A 1055 -5.12 -18.80 -33.14
CA ASN A 1055 -5.80 -19.20 -34.38
C ASN A 1055 -7.20 -19.81 -34.14
N GLU A 1056 -7.51 -20.28 -32.93
CA GLU A 1056 -8.82 -20.85 -32.58
C GLU A 1056 -9.89 -19.76 -32.37
N ARG A 1057 -9.48 -18.52 -32.06
CA ARG A 1057 -10.37 -17.36 -31.93
C ARG A 1057 -10.46 -16.53 -33.23
N HIS A 1058 -9.91 -17.01 -34.36
CA HIS A 1058 -9.91 -16.34 -35.69
C HIS A 1058 -11.28 -16.31 -36.41
N ILE A 1059 -12.35 -15.92 -35.72
CA ILE A 1059 -13.67 -15.76 -36.34
C ILE A 1059 -13.77 -14.41 -37.09
N GLN A 1060 -12.78 -13.51 -36.91
CA GLN A 1060 -12.53 -12.34 -37.76
C GLN A 1060 -11.04 -12.31 -38.16
N GLN A 1061 -10.74 -12.11 -39.44
CA GLN A 1061 -9.46 -12.49 -40.07
C GLN A 1061 -8.18 -11.70 -39.68
N ASN A 1062 -8.22 -10.79 -38.70
CA ASN A 1062 -7.11 -9.87 -38.38
C ASN A 1062 -6.70 -9.78 -36.89
N LEU A 1063 -7.30 -10.56 -35.98
CA LEU A 1063 -7.06 -10.38 -34.55
C LEU A 1063 -5.61 -10.65 -34.13
N SER A 1064 -4.95 -9.65 -33.52
CA SER A 1064 -3.55 -9.72 -33.06
C SER A 1064 -3.41 -10.33 -31.66
N ILE A 1065 -4.24 -11.33 -31.35
CA ILE A 1065 -4.32 -12.01 -30.05
C ILE A 1065 -3.34 -13.18 -29.99
N THR A 1066 -2.71 -13.36 -28.84
CA THR A 1066 -1.68 -14.37 -28.58
C THR A 1066 -2.11 -15.31 -27.46
N LYS A 1067 -1.65 -16.57 -27.51
CA LYS A 1067 -1.71 -17.45 -26.34
C LYS A 1067 -0.56 -17.12 -25.37
N PHE A 1068 -0.77 -17.33 -24.07
CA PHE A 1068 0.23 -17.07 -23.03
C PHE A 1068 0.74 -18.38 -22.42
N ASP A 1069 2.06 -18.54 -22.34
CA ASP A 1069 2.74 -19.76 -21.91
C ASP A 1069 3.09 -19.77 -20.42
N ASN A 1070 3.67 -20.88 -19.96
CA ASN A 1070 4.05 -21.08 -18.55
C ASN A 1070 5.10 -20.04 -18.09
N ASN A 1071 6.02 -19.65 -18.97
CA ASN A 1071 7.02 -18.62 -18.68
C ASN A 1071 6.36 -17.26 -18.46
N ARG A 1072 5.42 -16.89 -19.34
CA ARG A 1072 4.66 -15.65 -19.28
C ARG A 1072 3.75 -15.57 -18.05
N ILE A 1073 3.11 -16.69 -17.66
CA ILE A 1073 2.35 -16.80 -16.40
C ILE A 1073 3.25 -16.54 -15.20
N ASN A 1074 4.36 -17.27 -15.10
CA ASN A 1074 5.26 -17.16 -13.94
C ASN A 1074 5.93 -15.78 -13.86
N GLY A 1075 6.36 -15.21 -14.98
CA GLY A 1075 6.90 -13.86 -15.06
C GLY A 1075 5.89 -12.81 -14.61
N PHE A 1076 4.66 -12.84 -15.13
CA PHE A 1076 3.61 -11.90 -14.73
C PHE A 1076 3.26 -12.01 -13.23
N LEU A 1077 3.13 -13.23 -12.70
CA LEU A 1077 2.86 -13.46 -11.27
C LEU A 1077 3.98 -12.91 -10.38
N GLN A 1078 5.25 -13.13 -10.76
CA GLN A 1078 6.42 -12.61 -10.05
C GLN A 1078 6.53 -11.08 -10.13
N GLU A 1079 6.39 -10.50 -11.33
CA GLU A 1079 6.44 -9.05 -11.57
C GLU A 1079 5.39 -8.27 -10.77
N ASN A 1080 4.23 -8.89 -10.51
CA ASN A 1080 3.10 -8.27 -9.82
C ASN A 1080 2.92 -8.72 -8.35
N ASN A 1081 3.79 -9.60 -7.84
CA ASN A 1081 3.68 -10.20 -6.50
C ASN A 1081 2.29 -10.85 -6.26
N LEU A 1082 1.84 -11.64 -7.24
CA LEU A 1082 0.58 -12.39 -7.21
C LEU A 1082 0.89 -13.90 -7.18
N ASN A 1083 -0.01 -14.70 -6.60
CA ASN A 1083 0.14 -16.16 -6.56
C ASN A 1083 -0.71 -16.89 -7.59
N MET A 1084 -1.81 -16.30 -8.07
CA MET A 1084 -2.79 -17.01 -8.90
C MET A 1084 -3.52 -16.11 -9.89
N ILE A 1085 -3.83 -16.66 -11.07
CA ILE A 1085 -4.77 -16.12 -12.04
C ILE A 1085 -6.05 -16.96 -12.01
N ILE A 1086 -7.23 -16.33 -11.91
CA ILE A 1086 -8.52 -16.98 -12.13
C ILE A 1086 -9.15 -16.38 -13.38
N ARG A 1087 -9.52 -17.23 -14.34
CA ARG A 1087 -10.03 -16.85 -15.67
C ARG A 1087 -11.26 -17.64 -16.10
N SER A 1088 -11.92 -17.25 -17.19
CA SER A 1088 -13.09 -17.97 -17.75
C SER A 1088 -12.92 -18.32 -19.23
N HIS A 1089 -13.86 -18.01 -20.13
CA HIS A 1089 -13.72 -18.02 -21.61
C HIS A 1089 -13.51 -19.38 -22.34
N GLU A 1090 -12.99 -20.40 -21.65
CA GLU A 1090 -12.78 -21.76 -22.18
C GLU A 1090 -13.72 -22.77 -21.50
N PRO A 1091 -14.46 -23.60 -22.27
CA PRO A 1091 -15.29 -24.65 -21.70
C PRO A 1091 -14.44 -25.79 -21.14
N THR A 1092 -14.76 -26.24 -19.93
CA THR A 1092 -14.02 -27.29 -19.21
C THR A 1092 -14.95 -28.44 -18.81
N ASN A 1093 -14.48 -29.69 -18.93
CA ASN A 1093 -15.32 -30.88 -18.74
C ASN A 1093 -15.96 -30.97 -17.35
N GLU A 1094 -15.21 -30.62 -16.30
CA GLU A 1094 -15.67 -30.62 -14.90
C GLU A 1094 -16.23 -29.26 -14.46
N GLY A 1095 -16.39 -28.30 -15.37
CA GLY A 1095 -16.77 -26.91 -15.09
C GLY A 1095 -15.65 -26.05 -14.49
N PHE A 1096 -14.52 -26.65 -14.13
CA PHE A 1096 -13.28 -25.95 -13.84
C PHE A 1096 -12.06 -26.78 -14.25
N GLU A 1097 -10.92 -26.12 -14.44
CA GLU A 1097 -9.62 -26.73 -14.71
C GLU A 1097 -8.52 -25.94 -13.98
N ILE A 1098 -7.47 -26.63 -13.54
CA ILE A 1098 -6.31 -26.04 -12.88
C ILE A 1098 -5.07 -26.31 -13.74
N LEU A 1099 -4.50 -25.26 -14.30
CA LEU A 1099 -3.30 -25.30 -15.13
C LEU A 1099 -2.10 -24.76 -14.31
N ASN A 1100 -0.97 -25.47 -14.36
CA ASN A 1100 0.29 -25.10 -13.69
C ASN A 1100 0.19 -24.80 -12.18
N ASN A 1101 -0.84 -25.32 -11.50
CA ASN A 1101 -1.25 -25.00 -10.11
C ASN A 1101 -1.63 -23.52 -9.84
N ASN A 1102 -1.25 -22.59 -10.71
CA ASN A 1102 -1.36 -21.14 -10.49
C ASN A 1102 -2.37 -20.45 -11.43
N VAL A 1103 -2.99 -21.18 -12.36
CA VAL A 1103 -4.10 -20.68 -13.19
C VAL A 1103 -5.32 -21.56 -12.99
N ILE A 1104 -6.47 -20.97 -12.69
CA ILE A 1104 -7.75 -21.68 -12.62
C ILE A 1104 -8.69 -21.14 -13.69
N THR A 1105 -9.10 -21.99 -14.62
CA THR A 1105 -10.19 -21.71 -15.57
C THR A 1105 -11.50 -22.16 -14.95
N ILE A 1106 -12.47 -21.26 -14.79
CA ILE A 1106 -13.81 -21.54 -14.24
C ILE A 1106 -14.87 -21.31 -15.31
N PHE A 1107 -15.83 -22.25 -15.44
CA PHE A 1107 -16.88 -22.23 -16.45
C PHE A 1107 -18.24 -22.59 -15.83
N SER A 1108 -19.13 -21.61 -15.74
CA SER A 1108 -20.40 -21.70 -15.00
C SER A 1108 -21.60 -22.06 -15.88
N CYS A 1109 -21.36 -22.86 -16.92
CA CYS A 1109 -22.33 -23.21 -17.95
C CYS A 1109 -22.22 -24.71 -18.25
N SER A 1110 -23.28 -25.48 -17.99
CA SER A 1110 -23.28 -26.95 -18.13
C SER A 1110 -23.92 -27.41 -19.45
N ASP A 1111 -23.40 -28.49 -20.03
CA ASP A 1111 -23.84 -29.03 -21.33
C ASP A 1111 -23.64 -28.07 -22.51
N TYR A 1112 -22.61 -27.22 -22.45
CA TYR A 1112 -22.30 -26.19 -23.44
C TYR A 1112 -22.13 -26.80 -24.83
N GLY A 1113 -22.91 -26.33 -25.80
CA GLY A 1113 -22.94 -26.87 -27.16
C GLY A 1113 -23.40 -28.34 -27.27
N ASN A 1114 -24.09 -28.87 -26.25
CA ASN A 1114 -24.41 -30.30 -26.09
C ASN A 1114 -23.17 -31.20 -25.92
N CYS A 1115 -22.06 -30.65 -25.41
CA CYS A 1115 -20.82 -31.39 -25.16
C CYS A 1115 -20.84 -32.19 -23.84
N GLY A 1116 -21.91 -32.14 -23.04
CA GLY A 1116 -22.07 -32.92 -21.81
C GLY A 1116 -21.24 -32.44 -20.60
N ASN A 1117 -20.53 -31.32 -20.70
CA ASN A 1117 -19.68 -30.81 -19.60
C ASN A 1117 -20.51 -30.40 -18.36
N LYS A 1118 -19.86 -30.40 -17.20
CA LYS A 1118 -20.42 -29.85 -15.96
C LYS A 1118 -20.21 -28.34 -15.89
N GLY A 1119 -20.96 -27.66 -15.03
CA GLY A 1119 -20.74 -26.26 -14.69
C GLY A 1119 -20.18 -26.13 -13.29
N ALA A 1120 -19.30 -25.17 -13.02
CA ALA A 1120 -18.82 -24.89 -11.67
C ALA A 1120 -18.73 -23.39 -11.34
N ILE A 1121 -18.69 -23.10 -10.03
CA ILE A 1121 -18.29 -21.80 -9.47
C ILE A 1121 -17.17 -22.05 -8.44
N LEU A 1122 -16.36 -21.03 -8.15
CA LEU A 1122 -15.38 -21.08 -7.06
C LEU A 1122 -15.94 -20.36 -5.83
N SER A 1123 -15.70 -20.87 -4.63
CA SER A 1123 -15.97 -20.18 -3.38
C SER A 1123 -14.67 -20.03 -2.60
N ILE A 1124 -14.23 -18.79 -2.41
CA ILE A 1124 -13.04 -18.45 -1.61
C ILE A 1124 -13.52 -18.18 -0.18
N THR A 1125 -13.11 -19.04 0.76
CA THR A 1125 -13.54 -18.93 2.17
C THR A 1125 -12.89 -17.72 2.86
N LYS A 1126 -13.35 -17.41 4.08
CA LYS A 1126 -12.68 -16.42 4.97
C LYS A 1126 -11.22 -16.77 5.28
N ARG A 1127 -10.83 -18.05 5.16
CA ARG A 1127 -9.46 -18.53 5.38
C ARG A 1127 -8.62 -18.53 4.10
N GLY A 1128 -9.23 -18.29 2.94
CA GLY A 1128 -8.57 -18.29 1.63
C GLY A 1128 -8.60 -19.64 0.93
N ASP A 1129 -9.29 -20.65 1.48
CA ASP A 1129 -9.47 -21.93 0.80
C ASP A 1129 -10.29 -21.69 -0.48
N ILE A 1130 -9.78 -22.12 -1.63
CA ILE A 1130 -10.49 -22.04 -2.92
C ILE A 1130 -11.22 -23.36 -3.11
N ILE A 1131 -12.56 -23.33 -2.98
CA ILE A 1131 -13.40 -24.53 -3.02
C ILE A 1131 -14.26 -24.51 -4.29
N PRO A 1132 -14.01 -25.38 -5.28
CA PRO A 1132 -14.90 -25.53 -6.44
C PRO A 1132 -16.24 -26.12 -6.01
N LYS A 1133 -17.32 -25.62 -6.62
CA LYS A 1133 -18.71 -26.02 -6.40
C LYS A 1133 -19.34 -26.34 -7.75
N VAL A 1134 -19.48 -27.64 -8.01
CA VAL A 1134 -19.86 -28.18 -9.33
C VAL A 1134 -21.35 -28.56 -9.34
N ILE A 1135 -22.07 -28.19 -10.40
CA ILE A 1135 -23.39 -28.74 -10.73
C ILE A 1135 -23.24 -29.77 -11.88
N PRO A 1136 -23.94 -30.92 -11.81
CA PRO A 1136 -23.86 -31.93 -12.87
C PRO A 1136 -24.54 -31.45 -14.16
N THR A 1137 -24.23 -32.09 -15.28
CA THR A 1137 -24.99 -31.97 -16.53
C THR A 1137 -26.46 -32.34 -16.28
N PRO A 1138 -27.45 -31.50 -16.63
CA PRO A 1138 -28.84 -31.77 -16.29
C PRO A 1138 -29.48 -32.80 -17.24
N ASN A 1139 -30.12 -33.83 -16.65
CA ASN A 1139 -30.79 -34.96 -17.34
C ASN A 1139 -32.07 -34.57 -18.14
N ILE A 1140 -32.23 -33.32 -18.54
CA ILE A 1140 -33.43 -32.78 -19.18
C ILE A 1140 -33.28 -32.90 -20.70
N ILE A 1141 -33.90 -33.93 -21.28
CA ILE A 1141 -33.71 -34.39 -22.66
C ILE A 1141 -34.42 -33.50 -23.72
N ASN A 1142 -35.35 -32.61 -23.34
CA ASN A 1142 -36.20 -31.87 -24.28
C ASN A 1142 -36.36 -30.38 -23.91
N GLU A 1143 -35.28 -29.59 -23.95
CA GLU A 1143 -35.36 -28.13 -23.92
C GLU A 1143 -34.47 -27.51 -25.00
N ASP A 1144 -34.98 -26.47 -25.68
CA ASP A 1144 -34.24 -25.67 -26.65
C ASP A 1144 -33.24 -24.75 -25.90
N ARG A 1145 -32.17 -25.34 -25.37
CA ARG A 1145 -31.15 -24.61 -24.57
C ARG A 1145 -30.32 -23.65 -25.42
N TRP A 1146 -30.16 -23.95 -26.71
CA TRP A 1146 -29.36 -23.21 -27.68
C TRP A 1146 -30.24 -22.43 -28.64
N LEU A 1147 -29.83 -21.21 -29.00
CA LEU A 1147 -30.43 -20.44 -30.08
C LEU A 1147 -30.12 -21.12 -31.43
N ASN A 1148 -31.15 -21.64 -32.08
CA ASN A 1148 -31.06 -22.07 -33.48
C ASN A 1148 -31.14 -20.85 -34.39
N LEU A 1149 -29.98 -20.32 -34.80
CA LEU A 1149 -29.89 -19.09 -35.60
C LEU A 1149 -30.60 -19.19 -36.97
N GLU A 1150 -30.72 -20.38 -37.56
CA GLU A 1150 -31.45 -20.59 -38.82
C GLU A 1150 -32.97 -20.46 -38.60
N GLU A 1151 -33.51 -21.12 -37.57
CA GLU A 1151 -34.93 -21.01 -37.20
C GLU A 1151 -35.30 -19.60 -36.71
N VAL A 1152 -34.37 -18.95 -35.99
CA VAL A 1152 -34.51 -17.55 -35.56
C VAL A 1152 -34.56 -16.61 -36.78
N SER A 1153 -33.64 -16.76 -37.73
CA SER A 1153 -33.65 -15.97 -38.98
C SER A 1153 -34.96 -16.15 -39.74
N GLN A 1154 -35.44 -17.39 -39.88
CA GLN A 1154 -36.70 -17.69 -40.56
C GLN A 1154 -37.92 -17.07 -39.84
N ARG A 1155 -37.97 -17.11 -38.50
CA ARG A 1155 -39.02 -16.43 -37.73
C ARG A 1155 -38.96 -14.90 -37.83
N ILE A 1156 -37.76 -14.33 -37.97
CA ILE A 1156 -37.59 -12.89 -38.19
C ILE A 1156 -38.12 -12.51 -39.57
N GLU A 1157 -37.84 -13.31 -40.61
CA GLU A 1157 -38.44 -13.13 -41.94
C GLU A 1157 -39.98 -13.24 -41.88
N ASP A 1158 -40.53 -14.27 -41.22
CA ASP A 1158 -41.99 -14.45 -41.04
C ASP A 1158 -42.66 -13.28 -40.28
N LEU A 1159 -41.95 -12.64 -39.34
CA LEU A 1159 -42.42 -11.46 -38.59
C LEU A 1159 -42.29 -10.14 -39.38
N LEU A 1160 -41.41 -10.08 -40.38
CA LEU A 1160 -41.20 -8.92 -41.24
C LEU A 1160 -42.01 -8.96 -42.54
N LEU A 1161 -42.61 -10.11 -42.88
CA LEU A 1161 -43.60 -10.21 -43.95
C LEU A 1161 -44.86 -9.39 -43.60
N PRO A 1162 -45.47 -8.66 -44.56
CA PRO A 1162 -46.73 -7.98 -44.32
C PRO A 1162 -47.83 -8.99 -43.98
N GLN A 1163 -48.38 -8.92 -42.77
CA GLN A 1163 -49.60 -9.67 -42.44
C GLN A 1163 -50.79 -8.99 -43.12
N ASP A 1164 -51.24 -9.55 -44.24
CA ASP A 1164 -52.52 -9.20 -44.86
C ASP A 1164 -53.69 -9.56 -43.92
N ARG A 1165 -54.15 -8.59 -43.12
CA ARG A 1165 -55.54 -8.49 -42.60
C ARG A 1165 -55.88 -7.11 -42.02
#